data_AF-A0A4R4N9Y2-F1
#
_entry.id   AF-A0A4R4N9Y2-F1
#
_cell.length_a   1.000
_cell.length_b   1.000
_cell.length_c   1.000
_cell.angle_alpha   90.00
_cell.angle_beta   90.00
_cell.angle_gamma   90.00
#
_symmetry.space_group_name_H-M   'P 1'
#
loop_
_entity.id
_entity.type
_entity.pdbx_description
1 polymer ?
#
loop_
_entity_poly.entity_id
_entity_poly.type
_entity_poly.pdbx_seq_one_letter_code
_entity_poly.pdbx_strand_id
1 'polypeptide(L)'
;MSDTPRIEDAADAALPRLLVEPPWTRRTSRAAEPVVLTGLKRPKAPTAESWPPGLREEWLRAEDGFMKAYEPLPQDTDWPAVAEYFRSGAALDAPRSGERARGYYRLVMDGPGDLADELLADARYHGDWAGWVYRIPHRHFAARRGIAAHRLILNAVKKHPSGAEALVPFLDDATAQAMINALGGQADAAARLWFGWHGAAAAPFVVPEALRKPGPKRTKAEQGLALIAREHGSGCLIEAARTHGDDAAEAIGALGTDPLDRYPDDLPEWNEERVRDALPQILLRDRRRALPARAAAHFATMLLISSPDEPYAGCEQVIELCDPGSLAEFAWALHENERDAGLWAAPGVQYALGRLGNTETAARLADRMARWDNYYVWTFKGLTALDVLMSMDAPPDDLLRHLDRLARRAASAKHMRTRAQGRLNAIARQRGLSPEQLADRLVPDLGLDAEGSLTLDYGPRRFVVGFDEGLKPFLTDEDGKPRKTLPKPGVKDDETLATASRKRFADLKKEARTVAADQIKRLERAMVTGRSWTPDEFHSVFAAHPLLRHIARRLVWSAGGTPFRVAEDGTYADVADDEFTLDVPVTLPHPLVLGEDAVAAWSSVFADYEILQPFAQLGRPVHTLTDDERATNRLTRFEDRTTHFGTCLGMTSRGWRLGDREAGGVRREISLFIPGDRHIMVQLDPGISVIDPQEYPEQTIIRVILMKGRYSGEAHPFGALGPVTASELLTDLTHLTA
;
A
#
# COMPACT_ATOMS: atom_id res chain seq x y z
N MET A 1 -3.37 7.90 -31.78
CA MET A 1 -3.15 6.89 -32.84
C MET A 1 -1.67 6.92 -33.19
N SER A 2 -0.91 5.94 -32.70
CA SER A 2 0.48 5.75 -33.13
C SER A 2 0.47 5.08 -34.50
N ASP A 3 1.21 5.66 -35.43
CA ASP A 3 1.35 5.28 -36.85
C ASP A 3 2.18 3.98 -36.99
N THR A 4 1.76 2.91 -36.30
CA THR A 4 2.46 1.63 -36.30
C THR A 4 1.93 0.81 -37.47
N PRO A 5 2.78 0.33 -38.40
CA PRO A 5 2.32 -0.46 -39.54
C PRO A 5 1.61 -1.72 -39.06
N ARG A 6 0.40 -1.94 -39.60
CA ARG A 6 -0.43 -3.09 -39.25
C ARG A 6 0.29 -4.40 -39.61
N ILE A 7 0.40 -5.31 -38.65
CA ILE A 7 0.98 -6.64 -38.84
C ILE A 7 -0.08 -7.59 -39.40
N GLU A 8 0.33 -8.54 -40.24
CA GLU A 8 -0.55 -9.54 -40.86
C GLU A 8 -1.24 -10.43 -39.81
N ASP A 9 -2.53 -10.68 -39.99
CA ASP A 9 -3.34 -11.49 -39.07
C ASP A 9 -2.98 -12.99 -39.17
N ALA A 10 -3.03 -13.70 -38.05
CA ALA A 10 -2.87 -15.16 -37.99
C ALA A 10 -4.09 -15.88 -38.58
N ALA A 11 -3.86 -17.02 -39.24
CA ALA A 11 -4.96 -17.87 -39.72
C ALA A 11 -5.69 -18.55 -38.54
N ASP A 12 -7.01 -18.74 -38.64
CA ASP A 12 -7.83 -19.39 -37.60
C ASP A 12 -7.28 -20.76 -37.18
N ALA A 13 -6.71 -21.53 -38.12
CA ALA A 13 -6.12 -22.85 -37.86
C ALA A 13 -4.87 -22.82 -36.94
N ALA A 14 -4.24 -21.65 -36.80
CA ALA A 14 -3.08 -21.45 -35.92
C ALA A 14 -3.48 -20.93 -34.53
N LEU A 15 -4.78 -20.71 -34.27
CA LEU A 15 -5.29 -20.17 -33.01
C LEU A 15 -6.00 -21.26 -32.19
N PRO A 16 -5.93 -21.19 -30.86
CA PRO A 16 -6.74 -22.04 -29.99
C PRO A 16 -8.22 -21.90 -30.33
N ARG A 17 -8.96 -23.02 -30.25
CA ARG A 17 -10.40 -23.05 -30.49
C ARG A 17 -11.16 -22.02 -29.67
N LEU A 18 -10.69 -21.73 -28.45
CA LEU A 18 -11.27 -20.71 -27.56
C LEU A 18 -11.32 -19.30 -28.19
N LEU A 19 -10.35 -18.93 -29.04
CA LEU A 19 -10.33 -17.64 -29.74
C LEU A 19 -11.14 -17.63 -31.02
N VAL A 20 -11.35 -18.80 -31.65
CA VAL A 20 -12.09 -18.92 -32.91
C VAL A 20 -13.60 -19.15 -32.65
N GLU A 21 -13.91 -20.06 -31.73
CA GLU A 21 -15.25 -20.51 -31.33
C GLU A 21 -15.37 -20.59 -29.79
N PRO A 22 -15.40 -19.44 -29.08
CA PRO A 22 -15.58 -19.44 -27.64
C PRO A 22 -16.93 -20.04 -27.22
N PRO A 23 -17.06 -20.53 -25.97
CA PRO A 23 -18.26 -21.18 -25.46
C PRO A 23 -19.58 -20.46 -25.76
N TRP A 24 -19.64 -19.12 -25.63
CA TRP A 24 -20.85 -18.34 -25.86
C TRP A 24 -21.27 -18.20 -27.33
N THR A 25 -20.36 -18.47 -28.28
CA THR A 25 -20.72 -18.52 -29.71
C THR A 25 -21.30 -19.87 -30.12
N ARG A 26 -21.15 -20.89 -29.28
CA ARG A 26 -21.72 -22.21 -29.53
C ARG A 26 -23.19 -22.16 -29.11
N ARG A 27 -24.07 -22.75 -29.92
CA ARG A 27 -25.41 -23.13 -29.47
C ARG A 27 -25.29 -24.30 -28.50
N THR A 28 -24.75 -24.07 -27.32
CA THR A 28 -24.78 -25.05 -26.23
C THR A 28 -26.13 -24.93 -25.55
N SER A 29 -26.79 -26.06 -25.31
CA SER A 29 -28.11 -26.14 -24.68
C SER A 29 -28.06 -25.68 -23.22
N ARG A 30 -27.89 -24.38 -22.98
CA ARG A 30 -28.02 -23.77 -21.65
C ARG A 30 -29.46 -23.91 -21.10
N ALA A 31 -30.39 -24.35 -21.94
CA ALA A 31 -31.79 -24.62 -21.67
C ALA A 31 -32.12 -26.12 -21.47
N ALA A 32 -31.18 -26.96 -21.03
CA ALA A 32 -31.58 -28.23 -20.43
C ALA A 32 -32.27 -27.93 -19.09
N GLU A 33 -33.47 -28.46 -18.87
CA GLU A 33 -34.17 -28.25 -17.59
C GLU A 33 -33.26 -28.63 -16.42
N PRO A 34 -33.15 -27.79 -15.38
CA PRO A 34 -32.27 -28.05 -14.27
C PRO A 34 -32.63 -29.38 -13.62
N VAL A 35 -31.69 -30.34 -13.60
CA VAL A 35 -31.92 -31.64 -12.95
C VAL A 35 -32.21 -31.40 -11.47
N VAL A 36 -33.33 -31.95 -10.99
CA VAL A 36 -33.76 -31.87 -9.58
C VAL A 36 -33.85 -33.28 -9.02
N LEU A 37 -33.01 -33.58 -8.02
CA LEU A 37 -33.08 -34.83 -7.28
C LEU A 37 -33.65 -34.59 -5.88
N THR A 38 -34.80 -35.20 -5.59
CA THR A 38 -35.45 -35.11 -4.28
C THR A 38 -34.98 -36.21 -3.35
N GLY A 39 -34.76 -35.91 -2.08
CA GLY A 39 -34.46 -36.92 -1.05
C GLY A 39 -32.98 -37.14 -0.76
N LEU A 40 -32.06 -36.40 -1.39
CA LEU A 40 -30.63 -36.45 -1.09
C LEU A 40 -30.37 -36.00 0.36
N LYS A 41 -29.72 -36.85 1.15
CA LYS A 41 -29.41 -36.57 2.56
C LYS A 41 -27.96 -36.09 2.68
N ARG A 42 -27.73 -34.98 3.37
CA ARG A 42 -26.38 -34.52 3.71
C ARG A 42 -25.71 -35.50 4.68
N PRO A 43 -24.39 -35.76 4.56
CA PRO A 43 -23.69 -36.68 5.45
C PRO A 43 -23.80 -36.25 6.91
N LYS A 44 -23.99 -37.20 7.82
CA LYS A 44 -23.89 -36.98 9.27
C LYS A 44 -22.47 -37.29 9.74
N ALA A 45 -21.49 -36.55 9.22
CA ALA A 45 -20.10 -36.67 9.63
C ALA A 45 -19.81 -35.82 10.88
N PRO A 46 -18.92 -36.25 11.79
CA PRO A 46 -18.40 -35.37 12.83
C PRO A 46 -17.61 -34.22 12.20
N THR A 47 -17.52 -33.09 12.90
CA THR A 47 -16.70 -31.95 12.48
C THR A 47 -15.24 -32.37 12.38
N ALA A 48 -14.66 -32.24 11.19
CA ALA A 48 -13.24 -32.40 10.96
C ALA A 48 -12.53 -31.03 10.97
N GLU A 49 -11.27 -31.03 11.36
CA GLU A 49 -10.41 -29.84 11.40
C GLU A 49 -9.25 -30.02 10.42
N SER A 50 -9.08 -29.06 9.50
CA SER A 50 -8.01 -29.02 8.51
C SER A 50 -7.63 -27.57 8.22
N TRP A 51 -6.38 -27.20 8.51
CA TRP A 51 -5.90 -25.82 8.43
C TRP A 51 -5.14 -25.54 7.13
N PRO A 52 -5.45 -24.45 6.41
CA PRO A 52 -4.56 -23.92 5.39
C PRO A 52 -3.15 -23.64 5.95
N PRO A 53 -2.07 -23.89 5.19
CA PRO A 53 -0.71 -23.72 5.68
C PRO A 53 -0.44 -22.30 6.22
N GLY A 54 0.12 -22.20 7.43
CA GLY A 54 0.49 -20.92 8.06
C GLY A 54 -0.66 -20.09 8.64
N LEU A 55 -1.92 -20.43 8.31
CA LEU A 55 -3.08 -19.63 8.72
C LEU A 55 -3.30 -19.68 10.24
N ARG A 56 -2.99 -20.82 10.87
CA ARG A 56 -3.13 -21.00 12.33
C ARG A 56 -2.16 -20.09 13.08
N GLU A 57 -0.91 -20.03 12.65
CA GLU A 57 0.14 -19.20 13.23
C GLU A 57 -0.12 -17.72 12.99
N GLU A 58 -0.60 -17.35 11.78
CA GLU A 58 -1.02 -15.99 11.46
C GLU A 58 -2.09 -15.51 12.43
N TRP A 59 -3.13 -16.32 12.65
CA TRP A 59 -4.23 -15.95 13.53
C TRP A 59 -3.80 -15.83 14.99
N LEU A 60 -2.89 -16.67 15.48
CA LEU A 60 -2.35 -16.52 16.84
C LEU A 60 -1.55 -15.23 17.05
N ARG A 61 -1.06 -14.61 15.96
CA ARG A 61 -0.29 -13.35 15.99
C ARG A 61 -1.13 -12.13 15.63
N ALA A 62 -2.41 -12.31 15.27
CA ALA A 62 -3.26 -11.21 14.84
C ALA A 62 -3.49 -10.21 15.97
N GLU A 63 -3.25 -8.92 15.71
CA GLU A 63 -3.54 -7.87 16.67
C GLU A 63 -5.04 -7.54 16.68
N ASP A 64 -5.67 -7.58 17.85
CA ASP A 64 -7.03 -7.07 18.04
C ASP A 64 -6.99 -5.60 18.49
N GLY A 65 -7.69 -4.73 17.78
CA GLY A 65 -7.85 -3.32 18.16
C GLY A 65 -8.56 -3.13 19.51
N PHE A 66 -9.23 -4.16 20.01
CA PHE A 66 -9.86 -4.21 21.33
C PHE A 66 -9.06 -5.00 22.36
N MET A 67 -7.79 -5.38 22.11
CA MET A 67 -6.96 -6.16 23.06
C MET A 67 -6.92 -5.58 24.48
N LYS A 68 -7.00 -4.25 24.64
CA LYS A 68 -7.06 -3.59 25.96
C LYS A 68 -8.28 -3.99 26.79
N ALA A 69 -9.39 -4.40 26.16
CA ALA A 69 -10.57 -4.89 26.88
C ALA A 69 -10.35 -6.30 27.48
N TYR A 70 -9.27 -6.97 27.08
CA TYR A 70 -8.93 -8.33 27.49
C TYR A 70 -7.54 -8.37 28.13
N GLU A 71 -7.18 -7.43 29.00
CA GLU A 71 -5.84 -7.44 29.63
C GLU A 71 -5.52 -8.78 30.32
N PRO A 72 -4.25 -9.24 30.29
CA PRO A 72 -3.85 -10.48 30.95
C PRO A 72 -4.31 -10.54 32.41
N LEU A 73 -4.70 -11.73 32.87
CA LEU A 73 -4.94 -11.97 34.28
C LEU A 73 -3.59 -12.22 34.98
N PRO A 74 -3.50 -12.03 36.31
CA PRO A 74 -2.30 -12.35 37.09
C PRO A 74 -1.77 -13.76 36.81
N GLN A 75 -0.45 -13.97 36.91
CA GLN A 75 0.13 -15.29 36.63
C GLN A 75 -0.34 -16.39 37.59
N ASP A 76 -0.74 -16.02 38.80
CA ASP A 76 -1.28 -16.86 39.87
C ASP A 76 -2.83 -16.98 39.83
N THR A 77 -3.45 -16.71 38.68
CA THR A 77 -4.90 -16.83 38.51
C THR A 77 -5.41 -18.23 38.87
N ASP A 78 -6.38 -18.28 39.78
CA ASP A 78 -7.17 -19.48 40.08
C ASP A 78 -8.17 -19.77 38.95
N TRP A 79 -7.70 -20.51 37.94
CA TRP A 79 -8.52 -20.90 36.79
C TRP A 79 -9.78 -21.69 37.15
N PRO A 80 -9.76 -22.65 38.10
CA PRO A 80 -10.98 -23.27 38.62
C PRO A 80 -12.03 -22.27 39.11
N ALA A 81 -11.63 -21.22 39.85
CA ALA A 81 -12.56 -20.19 40.31
C ALA A 81 -13.14 -19.36 39.14
N VAL A 82 -12.31 -19.01 38.15
CA VAL A 82 -12.78 -18.32 36.93
C VAL A 82 -13.77 -19.19 36.16
N ALA A 83 -13.48 -20.49 36.01
CA ALA A 83 -14.39 -21.43 35.35
C ALA A 83 -15.71 -21.58 36.13
N GLU A 84 -15.66 -21.65 37.46
CA GLU A 84 -16.85 -21.77 38.32
C GLU A 84 -17.77 -20.53 38.23
N TYR A 85 -17.19 -19.34 38.06
CA TYR A 85 -17.96 -18.11 37.82
C TYR A 85 -18.84 -18.20 36.57
N PHE A 86 -18.37 -18.85 35.50
CA PHE A 86 -19.20 -19.13 34.32
C PHE A 86 -20.09 -20.37 34.51
N ARG A 87 -19.57 -21.45 35.09
CA ARG A 87 -20.29 -22.71 35.29
C ARG A 87 -21.57 -22.49 36.11
N SER A 88 -21.46 -21.81 37.25
CA SER A 88 -22.57 -21.47 38.14
C SER A 88 -23.64 -20.58 37.50
N GLY A 89 -23.30 -19.88 36.41
CA GLY A 89 -24.17 -18.90 35.77
C GLY A 89 -24.08 -17.49 36.38
N ALA A 90 -23.28 -17.28 37.43
CA ALA A 90 -23.10 -15.96 38.05
C ALA A 90 -22.65 -14.90 37.04
N ALA A 91 -21.86 -15.29 36.03
CA ALA A 91 -21.45 -14.39 34.95
C ALA A 91 -22.61 -13.85 34.11
N LEU A 92 -23.78 -14.49 34.08
CA LEU A 92 -24.92 -14.05 33.28
C LEU A 92 -25.52 -12.73 33.78
N ASP A 93 -25.40 -12.45 35.08
CA ASP A 93 -25.90 -11.24 35.72
C ASP A 93 -24.98 -10.03 35.52
N ALA A 94 -23.73 -10.27 35.10
CA ALA A 94 -22.77 -9.23 34.79
C ALA A 94 -22.94 -8.70 33.36
N PRO A 95 -22.60 -7.41 33.10
CA PRO A 95 -22.55 -6.86 31.74
C PRO A 95 -21.70 -7.72 30.81
N ARG A 96 -22.07 -7.79 29.53
CA ARG A 96 -21.33 -8.56 28.50
C ARG A 96 -19.90 -8.05 28.25
N SER A 97 -19.55 -6.87 28.74
CA SER A 97 -18.23 -6.23 28.63
C SER A 97 -17.45 -6.30 29.96
N GLY A 98 -16.24 -5.75 29.99
CA GLY A 98 -15.43 -5.68 31.21
C GLY A 98 -14.98 -7.07 31.69
N GLU A 99 -15.07 -7.33 33.00
CA GLU A 99 -14.53 -8.53 33.64
C GLU A 99 -15.14 -9.84 33.12
N ARG A 100 -16.41 -9.86 32.70
CA ARG A 100 -17.01 -11.04 32.07
C ARG A 100 -16.33 -11.37 30.73
N ALA A 101 -16.15 -10.36 29.88
CA ALA A 101 -15.54 -10.54 28.57
C ALA A 101 -14.04 -10.89 28.70
N ARG A 102 -13.34 -10.18 29.61
CA ARG A 102 -11.94 -10.41 29.94
C ARG A 102 -11.72 -11.82 30.49
N GLY A 103 -12.49 -12.23 31.50
CA GLY A 103 -12.42 -13.55 32.11
C GLY A 103 -12.70 -14.67 31.11
N TYR A 104 -13.74 -14.52 30.27
CA TYR A 104 -14.06 -15.49 29.23
C TYR A 104 -12.91 -15.64 28.24
N TYR A 105 -12.46 -14.52 27.68
CA TYR A 105 -11.38 -14.51 26.70
C TYR A 105 -10.09 -15.13 27.26
N ARG A 106 -9.72 -14.75 28.49
CA ARG A 106 -8.49 -15.21 29.13
C ARG A 106 -8.56 -16.67 29.55
N LEU A 107 -9.70 -17.17 30.02
CA LEU A 107 -9.87 -18.60 30.26
C LEU A 107 -9.72 -19.39 28.94
N VAL A 108 -10.33 -18.91 27.85
CA VAL A 108 -10.20 -19.56 26.55
C VAL A 108 -8.78 -19.50 26.01
N MET A 109 -8.05 -18.40 26.15
CA MET A 109 -6.71 -18.27 25.56
C MET A 109 -5.59 -18.86 26.42
N ASP A 110 -5.66 -18.64 27.73
CA ASP A 110 -4.52 -18.83 28.64
C ASP A 110 -4.79 -19.94 29.68
N GLY A 111 -6.05 -20.30 29.93
CA GLY A 111 -6.42 -21.28 30.95
C GLY A 111 -6.27 -22.75 30.54
N PRO A 112 -6.49 -23.69 31.49
CA PRO A 112 -6.50 -25.13 31.24
C PRO A 112 -7.49 -25.54 30.14
N GLY A 113 -7.12 -26.54 29.33
CA GLY A 113 -7.90 -26.92 28.15
C GLY A 113 -9.28 -27.48 28.46
N ASP A 114 -9.39 -28.33 29.46
CA ASP A 114 -10.65 -28.89 29.93
C ASP A 114 -11.65 -27.81 30.36
N LEU A 115 -11.20 -26.83 31.15
CA LEU A 115 -12.06 -25.73 31.62
C LEU A 115 -12.45 -24.77 30.50
N ALA A 116 -11.53 -24.48 29.58
CA ALA A 116 -11.81 -23.65 28.41
C ALA A 116 -12.80 -24.32 27.45
N ASP A 117 -12.63 -25.61 27.19
CA ASP A 117 -13.48 -26.38 26.29
C ASP A 117 -14.89 -26.56 26.87
N GLU A 118 -15.00 -26.75 28.20
CA GLU A 118 -16.28 -26.73 28.92
C GLU A 118 -17.01 -25.40 28.71
N LEU A 119 -16.32 -24.27 28.88
CA LEU A 119 -16.89 -22.93 28.69
C LEU A 119 -17.31 -22.65 27.24
N LEU A 120 -16.53 -23.12 26.26
CA LEU A 120 -16.86 -22.98 24.83
C LEU A 120 -18.10 -23.82 24.45
N ALA A 121 -18.29 -24.96 25.09
CA ALA A 121 -19.45 -25.83 24.89
C ALA A 121 -20.75 -25.24 25.47
N ASP A 122 -20.67 -24.30 26.42
CA ASP A 122 -21.83 -23.72 27.08
C ASP A 122 -22.60 -22.72 26.19
N ALA A 123 -23.76 -23.15 25.72
CA ALA A 123 -24.64 -22.38 24.83
C ALA A 123 -25.17 -21.08 25.46
N ARG A 124 -25.15 -20.94 26.80
CA ARG A 124 -25.60 -19.72 27.49
C ARG A 124 -24.75 -18.50 27.10
N TYR A 125 -23.48 -18.71 26.75
CA TYR A 125 -22.51 -17.65 26.47
C TYR A 125 -22.25 -17.41 24.97
N HIS A 126 -22.80 -18.23 24.07
CA HIS A 126 -22.59 -18.07 22.61
C HIS A 126 -23.03 -16.70 22.09
N GLY A 127 -24.04 -16.09 22.73
CA GLY A 127 -24.51 -14.75 22.39
C GLY A 127 -23.56 -13.60 22.75
N ASP A 128 -22.63 -13.81 23.68
CA ASP A 128 -21.70 -12.77 24.13
C ASP A 128 -20.66 -12.44 23.06
N TRP A 129 -20.35 -13.44 22.24
CA TRP A 129 -19.37 -13.36 21.15
C TRP A 129 -20.03 -13.22 19.78
N ALA A 130 -21.31 -12.83 19.73
CA ALA A 130 -22.00 -12.52 18.48
C ALA A 130 -21.90 -11.02 18.19
N GLY A 131 -21.11 -10.65 17.17
CA GLY A 131 -20.93 -9.25 16.78
C GLY A 131 -19.81 -9.06 15.77
N TRP A 132 -19.88 -7.99 14.99
CA TRP A 132 -18.86 -7.69 13.97
C TRP A 132 -17.47 -7.40 14.55
N VAL A 133 -17.42 -6.89 15.79
CA VAL A 133 -16.18 -6.58 16.52
C VAL A 133 -15.38 -7.82 16.93
N TYR A 134 -16.02 -9.00 17.01
CA TYR A 134 -15.40 -10.22 17.52
C TYR A 134 -14.73 -11.09 16.46
N ARG A 135 -14.56 -10.57 15.23
CA ARG A 135 -13.90 -11.31 14.14
C ARG A 135 -12.50 -11.80 14.53
N ILE A 136 -11.70 -10.97 15.21
CA ILE A 136 -10.34 -11.35 15.63
C ILE A 136 -10.39 -12.35 16.80
N PRO A 137 -11.19 -12.14 17.87
CA PRO A 137 -11.40 -13.15 18.90
C PRO A 137 -11.84 -14.52 18.36
N HIS A 138 -12.72 -14.59 17.36
CA HIS A 138 -13.11 -15.86 16.75
C HIS A 138 -11.93 -16.59 16.11
N ARG A 139 -11.04 -15.88 15.42
CA ARG A 139 -9.80 -16.44 14.86
C ARG A 139 -8.88 -16.97 15.96
N HIS A 140 -8.73 -16.22 17.05
CA HIS A 140 -7.93 -16.65 18.20
C HIS A 140 -8.48 -17.92 18.83
N PHE A 141 -9.80 -17.98 19.07
CA PHE A 141 -10.45 -19.15 19.64
C PHE A 141 -10.32 -20.36 18.73
N ALA A 142 -10.55 -20.22 17.43
CA ALA A 142 -10.34 -21.28 16.45
C ALA A 142 -8.88 -21.78 16.47
N ALA A 143 -7.91 -20.88 16.37
CA ALA A 143 -6.49 -21.26 16.30
C ALA A 143 -5.97 -21.90 17.60
N ARG A 144 -6.49 -21.46 18.75
CA ARG A 144 -6.09 -21.95 20.06
C ARG A 144 -6.78 -23.25 20.46
N ARG A 145 -8.09 -23.38 20.20
CA ARG A 145 -8.94 -24.46 20.73
C ARG A 145 -9.55 -25.37 19.66
N GLY A 146 -9.35 -25.09 18.38
CA GLY A 146 -9.79 -25.96 17.29
C GLY A 146 -11.29 -26.26 17.36
N ILE A 147 -11.64 -27.54 17.23
CA ILE A 147 -13.03 -28.03 17.25
C ILE A 147 -13.83 -27.55 18.48
N ALA A 148 -13.20 -27.35 19.65
CA ALA A 148 -13.93 -26.90 20.84
C ALA A 148 -14.57 -25.52 20.65
N ALA A 149 -13.94 -24.62 19.88
CA ALA A 149 -14.47 -23.29 19.58
C ALA A 149 -15.53 -23.28 18.47
N HIS A 150 -15.62 -24.34 17.67
CA HIS A 150 -16.43 -24.39 16.45
C HIS A 150 -17.90 -24.02 16.68
N ARG A 151 -18.55 -24.60 17.71
CA ARG A 151 -19.97 -24.38 17.98
C ARG A 151 -20.29 -22.92 18.32
N LEU A 152 -19.44 -22.27 19.11
CA LEU A 152 -19.59 -20.86 19.46
C LEU A 152 -19.45 -19.98 18.22
N ILE A 153 -18.41 -20.22 17.42
CA ILE A 153 -18.15 -19.45 16.19
C ILE A 153 -19.31 -19.63 15.20
N LEU A 154 -19.79 -20.86 15.01
CA LEU A 154 -20.93 -21.15 14.14
C LEU A 154 -22.20 -20.42 14.59
N ASN A 155 -22.46 -20.31 15.90
CA ASN A 155 -23.58 -19.52 16.42
C ASN A 155 -23.41 -18.03 16.12
N ALA A 156 -22.20 -17.50 16.32
CA ALA A 156 -21.88 -16.12 16.06
C ALA A 156 -22.03 -15.76 14.57
N VAL A 157 -21.54 -16.61 13.67
CA VAL A 157 -21.60 -16.41 12.21
C VAL A 157 -23.03 -16.40 11.68
N LYS A 158 -23.91 -17.23 12.25
CA LYS A 158 -25.35 -17.22 11.90
C LYS A 158 -26.02 -15.87 12.19
N LYS A 159 -25.53 -15.12 13.17
CA LYS A 159 -26.03 -13.77 13.53
C LYS A 159 -25.27 -12.67 12.79
N HIS A 160 -23.96 -12.83 12.62
CA HIS A 160 -23.07 -11.85 11.99
C HIS A 160 -22.08 -12.55 11.05
N PRO A 161 -22.28 -12.50 9.72
CA PRO A 161 -21.45 -13.21 8.74
C PRO A 161 -19.96 -12.84 8.76
N SER A 162 -19.59 -11.68 9.31
CA SER A 162 -18.21 -11.18 9.34
C SER A 162 -17.21 -12.08 10.07
N GLY A 163 -17.67 -13.01 10.91
CA GLY A 163 -16.83 -14.00 11.60
C GLY A 163 -16.60 -15.31 10.80
N ALA A 164 -17.16 -15.44 9.59
CA ALA A 164 -17.15 -16.70 8.84
C ALA A 164 -15.73 -17.21 8.52
N GLU A 165 -14.75 -16.32 8.43
CA GLU A 165 -13.36 -16.69 8.23
C GLU A 165 -12.84 -17.65 9.31
N ALA A 166 -13.26 -17.47 10.57
CA ALA A 166 -12.89 -18.38 11.65
C ALA A 166 -13.49 -19.80 11.50
N LEU A 167 -14.43 -19.99 10.57
CA LEU A 167 -14.97 -21.31 10.22
C LEU A 167 -14.17 -22.03 9.12
N VAL A 168 -13.23 -21.35 8.43
CA VAL A 168 -12.43 -21.91 7.33
C VAL A 168 -11.78 -23.26 7.68
N PRO A 169 -11.23 -23.49 8.90
CA PRO A 169 -10.58 -24.76 9.22
C PRO A 169 -11.53 -25.94 9.41
N PHE A 170 -12.84 -25.71 9.55
CA PHE A 170 -13.79 -26.75 9.94
C PHE A 170 -14.57 -27.30 8.76
N LEU A 171 -14.75 -28.61 8.73
CA LEU A 171 -15.51 -29.32 7.70
C LEU A 171 -16.64 -30.13 8.34
N ASP A 172 -17.86 -29.64 8.18
CA ASP A 172 -19.12 -30.34 8.50
C ASP A 172 -20.29 -29.70 7.74
N ASP A 173 -21.48 -30.30 7.87
CA ASP A 173 -22.70 -29.80 7.24
C ASP A 173 -22.99 -28.34 7.63
N ALA A 174 -22.91 -28.01 8.92
CA ALA A 174 -23.33 -26.69 9.38
C ALA A 174 -22.36 -25.59 8.91
N THR A 175 -21.06 -25.88 8.87
CA THR A 175 -20.04 -25.00 8.26
C THR A 175 -20.27 -24.86 6.76
N ALA A 176 -20.51 -25.96 6.05
CA ALA A 176 -20.80 -25.92 4.61
C ALA A 176 -22.04 -25.06 4.31
N GLN A 177 -23.11 -25.18 5.10
CA GLN A 177 -24.30 -24.33 4.95
C GLN A 177 -24.00 -22.85 5.23
N ALA A 178 -23.13 -22.54 6.20
CA ALA A 178 -22.70 -21.18 6.47
C ALA A 178 -21.89 -20.60 5.29
N MET A 179 -20.98 -21.39 4.70
CA MET A 179 -20.15 -20.98 3.57
C MET A 179 -20.95 -20.80 2.28
N ILE A 180 -21.92 -21.69 2.00
CA ILE A 180 -22.87 -21.51 0.89
C ILE A 180 -23.61 -20.17 1.06
N ASN A 181 -24.08 -19.85 2.26
CA ASN A 181 -24.80 -18.60 2.48
C ASN A 181 -23.90 -17.36 2.38
N ALA A 182 -22.62 -17.49 2.73
CA ALA A 182 -21.63 -16.42 2.71
C ALA A 182 -21.19 -15.99 1.30
N LEU A 183 -21.30 -16.87 0.29
CA LEU A 183 -21.00 -16.54 -1.11
C LEU A 183 -21.83 -15.35 -1.62
N GLY A 184 -21.18 -14.44 -2.34
CA GLY A 184 -21.76 -13.20 -2.84
C GLY A 184 -22.14 -12.18 -1.77
N GLY A 185 -21.74 -12.40 -0.52
CA GLY A 185 -22.03 -11.52 0.63
C GLY A 185 -20.79 -10.88 1.25
N GLN A 186 -20.94 -10.33 2.45
CA GLN A 186 -19.84 -9.69 3.20
C GLN A 186 -18.70 -10.65 3.59
N ALA A 187 -18.95 -11.96 3.52
CA ALA A 187 -18.03 -13.03 3.91
C ALA A 187 -17.61 -13.91 2.72
N ASP A 188 -17.74 -13.39 1.49
CA ASP A 188 -17.45 -14.11 0.26
C ASP A 188 -16.00 -14.65 0.20
N ALA A 189 -15.02 -13.85 0.61
CA ALA A 189 -13.62 -14.26 0.66
C ALA A 189 -13.39 -15.49 1.55
N ALA A 190 -14.05 -15.56 2.71
CA ALA A 190 -13.97 -16.71 3.60
C ALA A 190 -14.59 -17.97 2.97
N ALA A 191 -15.73 -17.81 2.29
CA ALA A 191 -16.38 -18.91 1.59
C ALA A 191 -15.50 -19.44 0.45
N ARG A 192 -14.96 -18.55 -0.40
CA ARG A 192 -14.05 -18.93 -1.49
C ARG A 192 -12.83 -19.68 -0.98
N LEU A 193 -12.20 -19.19 0.08
CA LEU A 193 -11.08 -19.87 0.73
C LEU A 193 -11.48 -21.26 1.24
N TRP A 194 -12.65 -21.40 1.86
CA TRP A 194 -13.14 -22.70 2.36
C TRP A 194 -13.40 -23.70 1.23
N PHE A 195 -14.07 -23.29 0.14
CA PHE A 195 -14.30 -24.14 -1.03
C PHE A 195 -12.99 -24.55 -1.71
N GLY A 196 -12.08 -23.59 -1.90
CA GLY A 196 -10.76 -23.86 -2.48
C GLY A 196 -9.89 -24.76 -1.60
N TRP A 197 -9.96 -24.64 -0.28
CA TRP A 197 -9.14 -25.44 0.63
C TRP A 197 -9.66 -26.88 0.80
N HIS A 198 -10.95 -27.05 1.09
CA HIS A 198 -11.51 -28.38 1.37
C HIS A 198 -11.83 -29.19 0.11
N GLY A 199 -11.95 -28.53 -1.04
CA GLY A 199 -12.06 -29.17 -2.36
C GLY A 199 -13.11 -30.29 -2.40
N ALA A 200 -12.69 -31.47 -2.85
CA ALA A 200 -13.54 -32.65 -2.96
C ALA A 200 -14.21 -33.08 -1.63
N ALA A 201 -13.58 -32.82 -0.49
CA ALA A 201 -14.14 -33.19 0.82
C ALA A 201 -15.35 -32.32 1.22
N ALA A 202 -15.47 -31.12 0.68
CA ALA A 202 -16.63 -30.24 0.87
C ALA A 202 -17.84 -30.64 0.01
N ALA A 203 -17.60 -31.22 -1.18
CA ALA A 203 -18.64 -31.49 -2.16
C ALA A 203 -19.83 -32.31 -1.62
N PRO A 204 -19.66 -33.38 -0.81
CA PRO A 204 -20.77 -34.15 -0.28
C PRO A 204 -21.78 -33.34 0.57
N PHE A 205 -21.35 -32.24 1.20
CA PHE A 205 -22.22 -31.35 1.98
C PHE A 205 -22.97 -30.32 1.12
N VAL A 206 -22.51 -30.12 -0.12
CA VAL A 206 -22.96 -29.05 -1.03
C VAL A 206 -23.86 -29.62 -2.14
N VAL A 207 -23.56 -30.82 -2.65
CA VAL A 207 -24.30 -31.49 -3.73
C VAL A 207 -25.82 -31.53 -3.50
N PRO A 208 -26.34 -31.87 -2.30
CA PRO A 208 -27.80 -31.85 -2.06
C PRO A 208 -28.43 -30.46 -2.22
N GLU A 209 -27.68 -29.39 -1.97
CA GLU A 209 -28.14 -28.01 -2.18
C GLU A 209 -28.00 -27.56 -3.63
N ALA A 210 -27.10 -28.14 -4.42
CA ALA A 210 -26.97 -27.85 -5.86
C ALA A 210 -28.04 -28.57 -6.71
N LEU A 211 -28.53 -29.72 -6.26
CA LEU A 211 -29.52 -30.53 -6.99
C LEU A 211 -30.97 -30.34 -6.50
N ARG A 212 -31.21 -29.33 -5.65
CA ARG A 212 -32.56 -28.96 -5.19
C ARG A 212 -33.31 -28.15 -6.25
N LYS A 213 -34.58 -27.84 -5.97
CA LYS A 213 -35.38 -26.93 -6.81
C LYS A 213 -34.70 -25.56 -7.02
N PRO A 214 -34.81 -24.93 -8.19
CA PRO A 214 -34.22 -23.62 -8.49
C PRO A 214 -34.50 -22.57 -7.41
N GLY A 215 -33.47 -21.79 -7.05
CA GLY A 215 -33.55 -20.73 -6.07
C GLY A 215 -32.18 -20.26 -5.60
N PRO A 216 -32.10 -19.16 -4.80
CA PRO A 216 -30.83 -18.51 -4.46
C PRO A 216 -29.79 -19.43 -3.83
N LYS A 217 -30.24 -20.35 -2.96
CA LYS A 217 -29.36 -21.30 -2.28
C LYS A 217 -28.76 -22.34 -3.24
N ARG A 218 -29.51 -22.75 -4.27
CA ARG A 218 -29.02 -23.62 -5.33
C ARG A 218 -27.92 -22.93 -6.12
N THR A 219 -28.16 -21.70 -6.56
CA THR A 219 -27.19 -20.89 -7.29
C THR A 219 -25.88 -20.73 -6.53
N LYS A 220 -25.94 -20.45 -5.22
CA LYS A 220 -24.74 -20.37 -4.38
C LYS A 220 -24.03 -21.72 -4.22
N ALA A 221 -24.77 -22.82 -4.10
CA ALA A 221 -24.17 -24.15 -4.04
C ALA A 221 -23.47 -24.52 -5.36
N GLU A 222 -24.09 -24.22 -6.50
CA GLU A 222 -23.48 -24.39 -7.84
C GLU A 222 -22.23 -23.52 -7.98
N GLN A 223 -22.25 -22.26 -7.51
CA GLN A 223 -21.06 -21.40 -7.45
C GLN A 223 -19.94 -22.03 -6.62
N GLY A 224 -20.26 -22.56 -5.43
CA GLY A 224 -19.31 -23.24 -4.55
C GLY A 224 -18.69 -24.50 -5.17
N LEU A 225 -19.52 -25.35 -5.79
CA LEU A 225 -19.04 -26.53 -6.52
C LEU A 225 -18.11 -26.12 -7.67
N ALA A 226 -18.46 -25.07 -8.41
CA ALA A 226 -17.64 -24.65 -9.52
C ALA A 226 -16.32 -23.96 -9.08
N LEU A 227 -16.25 -23.39 -7.87
CA LEU A 227 -14.96 -23.00 -7.26
C LEU A 227 -14.09 -24.23 -6.97
N ILE A 228 -14.68 -25.32 -6.46
CA ILE A 228 -13.97 -26.60 -6.27
C ILE A 228 -13.49 -27.15 -7.62
N ALA A 229 -14.34 -27.17 -8.65
CA ALA A 229 -13.98 -27.65 -9.98
C ALA A 229 -12.81 -26.87 -10.60
N ARG A 230 -12.77 -25.56 -10.38
CA ARG A 230 -11.70 -24.70 -10.88
C ARG A 230 -10.33 -25.05 -10.27
N GLU A 231 -10.28 -25.26 -8.95
CA GLU A 231 -9.02 -25.49 -8.23
C GLU A 231 -8.60 -26.98 -8.22
N HIS A 232 -9.56 -27.91 -8.24
CA HIS A 232 -9.32 -29.37 -8.05
C HIS A 232 -9.76 -30.24 -9.24
N GLY A 233 -10.34 -29.64 -10.28
CA GLY A 233 -10.86 -30.32 -11.47
C GLY A 233 -12.28 -30.90 -11.28
N SER A 234 -13.10 -30.85 -12.33
CA SER A 234 -14.50 -31.33 -12.30
C SER A 234 -14.64 -32.83 -11.98
N GLY A 235 -13.64 -33.64 -12.28
CA GLY A 235 -13.66 -35.08 -12.00
C GLY A 235 -13.82 -35.40 -10.51
N CYS A 236 -13.23 -34.59 -9.62
CA CYS A 236 -13.34 -34.83 -8.18
C CYS A 236 -14.77 -34.63 -7.65
N LEU A 237 -15.55 -33.75 -8.29
CA LEU A 237 -16.94 -33.49 -7.92
C LEU A 237 -17.85 -34.67 -8.28
N ILE A 238 -17.64 -35.26 -9.45
CA ILE A 238 -18.41 -36.41 -9.93
C ILE A 238 -18.18 -37.60 -8.98
N GLU A 239 -16.91 -37.87 -8.64
CA GLU A 239 -16.55 -38.91 -7.67
C GLU A 239 -17.16 -38.63 -6.28
N ALA A 240 -17.04 -37.40 -5.78
CA ALA A 240 -17.62 -37.03 -4.49
C ALA A 240 -19.16 -37.10 -4.48
N ALA A 241 -19.81 -36.82 -5.62
CA ALA A 241 -21.27 -36.90 -5.74
C ALA A 241 -21.80 -38.34 -5.69
N ARG A 242 -20.98 -39.35 -6.04
CA ARG A 242 -21.38 -40.77 -5.94
C ARG A 242 -21.73 -41.20 -4.51
N THR A 243 -21.30 -40.48 -3.48
CA THR A 243 -21.77 -40.74 -2.10
C THR A 243 -23.28 -40.57 -1.94
N HIS A 244 -23.92 -39.86 -2.88
CA HIS A 244 -25.36 -39.62 -2.94
C HIS A 244 -26.07 -40.49 -4.01
N GLY A 245 -25.35 -41.40 -4.67
CA GLY A 245 -25.83 -42.26 -5.75
C GLY A 245 -25.32 -41.86 -7.14
N ASP A 246 -25.40 -42.79 -8.09
CA ASP A 246 -24.91 -42.57 -9.47
C ASP A 246 -25.71 -41.48 -10.20
N ASP A 247 -27.03 -41.39 -9.95
CA ASP A 247 -27.88 -40.31 -10.49
C ASP A 247 -27.38 -38.92 -10.08
N ALA A 248 -26.86 -38.77 -8.85
CA ALA A 248 -26.31 -37.52 -8.37
C ALA A 248 -24.97 -37.20 -9.06
N ALA A 249 -24.14 -38.21 -9.31
CA ALA A 249 -22.89 -38.05 -10.04
C ALA A 249 -23.12 -37.65 -11.50
N GLU A 250 -24.11 -38.25 -12.17
CA GLU A 250 -24.53 -37.88 -13.52
C GLU A 250 -25.07 -36.45 -13.55
N ALA A 251 -25.93 -36.07 -12.59
CA ALA A 251 -26.47 -34.72 -12.49
C ALA A 251 -25.39 -33.65 -12.23
N ILE A 252 -24.38 -33.95 -11.40
CA ILE A 252 -23.21 -33.08 -11.20
C ILE A 252 -22.33 -33.00 -12.45
N GLY A 253 -22.16 -34.10 -13.19
CA GLY A 253 -21.48 -34.09 -14.49
C GLY A 253 -22.20 -33.24 -15.53
N ALA A 254 -23.54 -33.25 -15.52
CA ALA A 254 -24.38 -32.48 -16.44
C ALA A 254 -24.50 -30.99 -16.08
N LEU A 255 -24.11 -30.57 -14.86
CA LEU A 255 -24.18 -29.18 -14.40
C LEU A 255 -23.23 -28.22 -15.14
N GLY A 256 -22.40 -28.71 -16.08
CA GLY A 256 -21.53 -27.86 -16.88
C GLY A 256 -20.53 -27.09 -16.02
N THR A 257 -19.84 -27.81 -15.12
CA THR A 257 -18.87 -27.21 -14.19
C THR A 257 -17.54 -26.84 -14.86
N ASP A 258 -17.43 -26.99 -16.19
CA ASP A 258 -16.28 -26.54 -16.95
C ASP A 258 -16.10 -25.02 -16.73
N PRO A 259 -14.97 -24.58 -16.17
CA PRO A 259 -14.69 -23.17 -15.94
C PRO A 259 -14.83 -22.30 -17.20
N LEU A 260 -14.66 -22.86 -18.40
CA LEU A 260 -14.83 -22.14 -19.68
C LEU A 260 -16.31 -21.87 -20.00
N ASP A 261 -17.23 -22.72 -19.57
CA ASP A 261 -18.67 -22.53 -19.82
C ASP A 261 -19.32 -21.57 -18.79
N ARG A 262 -18.53 -21.03 -17.85
CA ARG A 262 -18.97 -20.09 -16.82
C ARG A 262 -18.75 -18.63 -17.25
N TYR A 263 -19.73 -18.08 -17.94
CA TYR A 263 -19.79 -16.68 -18.34
C TYR A 263 -21.19 -16.09 -18.02
N PRO A 264 -21.34 -14.78 -17.80
CA PRO A 264 -22.64 -14.15 -17.53
C PRO A 264 -23.60 -14.29 -18.72
N ASP A 265 -24.91 -14.19 -18.48
CA ASP A 265 -25.91 -14.19 -19.56
C ASP A 265 -25.79 -12.94 -20.43
N ASP A 266 -25.61 -11.78 -19.79
CA ASP A 266 -25.33 -10.51 -20.47
C ASP A 266 -23.83 -10.39 -20.72
N LEU A 267 -23.45 -10.39 -22.00
CA LEU A 267 -22.06 -10.24 -22.43
C LEU A 267 -21.77 -8.79 -22.86
N PRO A 268 -20.54 -8.30 -22.61
CA PRO A 268 -20.14 -6.96 -23.02
C PRO A 268 -20.11 -6.80 -24.55
N GLU A 269 -20.58 -5.65 -25.04
CA GLU A 269 -20.68 -5.34 -26.47
C GLU A 269 -19.34 -4.88 -27.07
N TRP A 270 -18.45 -5.84 -27.33
CA TRP A 270 -17.20 -5.64 -28.08
C TRP A 270 -17.21 -6.50 -29.35
N ASN A 271 -17.61 -5.89 -30.47
CA ASN A 271 -17.58 -6.55 -31.78
C ASN A 271 -16.25 -6.30 -32.52
N GLU A 272 -16.08 -6.98 -33.66
CA GLU A 272 -14.86 -6.88 -34.47
C GLU A 272 -14.55 -5.43 -34.92
N GLU A 273 -15.58 -4.68 -35.31
CA GLU A 273 -15.46 -3.30 -35.78
C GLU A 273 -14.93 -2.38 -34.68
N ARG A 274 -15.54 -2.43 -33.48
CA ARG A 274 -15.12 -1.63 -32.34
C ARG A 274 -13.68 -1.93 -31.91
N VAL A 275 -13.27 -3.20 -31.93
CA VAL A 275 -11.87 -3.57 -31.65
C VAL A 275 -10.92 -2.99 -32.69
N ARG A 276 -11.27 -3.09 -33.98
CA ARG A 276 -10.44 -2.59 -35.08
C ARG A 276 -10.22 -1.07 -35.00
N ASP A 277 -11.23 -0.34 -34.56
CA ASP A 277 -11.19 1.13 -34.51
C ASP A 277 -10.58 1.68 -33.22
N ALA A 278 -10.82 1.02 -32.08
CA ALA A 278 -10.50 1.57 -30.77
C ALA A 278 -9.26 0.95 -30.09
N LEU A 279 -8.85 -0.27 -30.46
CA LEU A 279 -7.81 -1.03 -29.76
C LEU A 279 -6.61 -1.36 -30.67
N PRO A 280 -5.38 -1.42 -30.14
CA PRO A 280 -4.20 -1.83 -30.88
C PRO A 280 -4.23 -3.34 -31.21
N GLN A 281 -3.43 -3.78 -32.19
CA GLN A 281 -3.28 -5.20 -32.48
C GLN A 281 -2.58 -5.93 -31.33
N ILE A 282 -3.13 -7.09 -30.95
CA ILE A 282 -2.46 -8.06 -30.09
C ILE A 282 -1.56 -8.92 -30.98
N LEU A 283 -0.28 -9.01 -30.65
CA LEU A 283 0.68 -9.81 -31.41
C LEU A 283 0.83 -11.19 -30.78
N LEU A 284 1.07 -12.21 -31.61
CA LEU A 284 1.54 -13.50 -31.12
C LEU A 284 2.92 -13.34 -30.49
N ARG A 285 3.32 -14.28 -29.63
CA ARG A 285 4.58 -14.20 -28.87
C ARG A 285 5.84 -14.05 -29.74
N ASP A 286 5.83 -14.53 -30.99
CA ASP A 286 6.93 -14.37 -31.95
C ASP A 286 6.93 -13.02 -32.69
N ARG A 287 5.88 -12.22 -32.48
CA ARG A 287 5.64 -10.89 -33.07
C ARG A 287 5.55 -10.88 -34.60
N ARG A 288 5.39 -12.05 -35.25
CA ARG A 288 5.31 -12.16 -36.72
C ARG A 288 3.88 -12.01 -37.25
N ARG A 289 2.90 -12.32 -36.41
CA ARG A 289 1.47 -12.27 -36.73
C ARG A 289 0.70 -11.61 -35.61
N ALA A 290 -0.44 -11.02 -35.95
CA ALA A 290 -1.39 -10.47 -34.99
C ALA A 290 -2.63 -11.37 -34.84
N LEU A 291 -3.34 -11.25 -33.72
CA LEU A 291 -4.68 -11.81 -33.61
C LEU A 291 -5.61 -11.09 -34.60
N PRO A 292 -6.43 -11.83 -35.38
CA PRO A 292 -7.53 -11.24 -36.13
C PRO A 292 -8.45 -10.44 -35.21
N ALA A 293 -9.05 -9.36 -35.72
CA ALA A 293 -9.90 -8.47 -34.93
C ALA A 293 -11.07 -9.23 -34.25
N ARG A 294 -11.61 -10.28 -34.90
CA ARG A 294 -12.62 -11.17 -34.30
C ARG A 294 -12.11 -11.92 -33.08
N ALA A 295 -10.90 -12.49 -33.15
CA ALA A 295 -10.27 -13.18 -32.02
C ALA A 295 -9.95 -12.21 -30.88
N ALA A 296 -9.48 -11.00 -31.22
CA ALA A 296 -9.25 -9.94 -30.24
C ALA A 296 -10.55 -9.46 -29.57
N ALA A 297 -11.68 -9.44 -30.29
CA ALA A 297 -13.00 -9.18 -29.71
C ALA A 297 -13.43 -10.25 -28.71
N HIS A 298 -13.24 -11.53 -29.02
CA HIS A 298 -13.48 -12.60 -28.06
C HIS A 298 -12.61 -12.47 -26.81
N PHE A 299 -11.34 -12.09 -26.97
CA PHE A 299 -10.46 -11.86 -25.82
C PHE A 299 -10.87 -10.62 -25.00
N ALA A 300 -11.32 -9.53 -25.64
CA ALA A 300 -11.89 -8.39 -24.93
C ALA A 300 -13.10 -8.82 -24.08
N THR A 301 -13.99 -9.67 -24.61
CA THR A 301 -15.09 -10.26 -23.85
C THR A 301 -14.57 -11.05 -22.63
N MET A 302 -13.58 -11.92 -22.80
CA MET A 302 -12.99 -12.69 -21.69
C MET A 302 -12.44 -11.79 -20.57
N LEU A 303 -11.74 -10.72 -20.95
CA LEU A 303 -11.21 -9.75 -19.98
C LEU A 303 -12.34 -9.02 -19.26
N LEU A 304 -13.39 -8.61 -19.98
CA LEU A 304 -14.47 -7.79 -19.42
C LEU A 304 -15.45 -8.58 -18.53
N ILE A 305 -15.59 -9.88 -18.75
CA ILE A 305 -16.35 -10.77 -17.84
C ILE A 305 -15.51 -11.23 -16.63
N SER A 306 -14.21 -10.93 -16.61
CA SER A 306 -13.31 -11.24 -15.50
C SER A 306 -13.37 -10.17 -14.41
N SER A 307 -12.84 -10.49 -13.23
CA SER A 307 -12.48 -9.52 -12.19
C SER A 307 -11.17 -9.95 -11.52
N PRO A 308 -10.49 -9.07 -10.75
CA PRO A 308 -9.28 -9.45 -10.02
C PRO A 308 -9.47 -10.69 -9.12
N ASP A 309 -10.65 -10.83 -8.52
CA ASP A 309 -10.99 -11.94 -7.61
C ASP A 309 -11.57 -13.17 -8.35
N GLU A 310 -12.14 -12.97 -9.54
CA GLU A 310 -12.78 -14.01 -10.34
C GLU A 310 -12.40 -13.87 -11.81
N PRO A 311 -11.17 -14.28 -12.19
CA PRO A 311 -10.76 -14.27 -13.58
C PRO A 311 -11.44 -15.39 -14.36
N TYR A 312 -11.83 -15.10 -15.60
CA TYR A 312 -12.34 -16.11 -16.52
C TYR A 312 -11.20 -17.06 -16.92
N ALA A 313 -11.45 -18.36 -16.83
CA ALA A 313 -10.43 -19.40 -16.98
C ALA A 313 -9.77 -19.40 -18.37
N GLY A 314 -10.47 -18.89 -19.40
CA GLY A 314 -9.95 -18.80 -20.75
C GLY A 314 -8.84 -17.75 -20.96
N CYS A 315 -8.69 -16.79 -20.03
CA CYS A 315 -7.75 -15.69 -20.19
C CYS A 315 -6.29 -16.17 -20.27
N GLU A 316 -5.86 -17.07 -19.38
CA GLU A 316 -4.46 -17.49 -19.29
C GLU A 316 -3.95 -18.18 -20.57
N GLN A 317 -4.79 -19.00 -21.21
CA GLN A 317 -4.43 -19.66 -22.48
C GLN A 317 -4.12 -18.66 -23.59
N VAL A 318 -4.82 -17.51 -23.61
CA VAL A 318 -4.60 -16.45 -24.59
C VAL A 318 -3.37 -15.62 -24.22
N ILE A 319 -3.19 -15.33 -22.92
CA ILE A 319 -2.05 -14.56 -22.41
C ILE A 319 -0.72 -15.27 -22.73
N GLU A 320 -0.65 -16.58 -22.53
CA GLU A 320 0.55 -17.37 -22.83
C GLU A 320 0.92 -17.33 -24.33
N LEU A 321 -0.08 -17.30 -25.22
CA LEU A 321 0.10 -17.29 -26.67
C LEU A 321 0.64 -15.95 -27.22
N CYS A 322 0.38 -14.84 -26.53
CA CYS A 322 0.58 -13.49 -27.06
C CYS A 322 1.85 -12.80 -26.51
N ASP A 323 2.27 -11.74 -27.20
CA ASP A 323 3.37 -10.87 -26.80
C ASP A 323 2.94 -9.96 -25.62
N PRO A 324 3.66 -9.98 -24.48
CA PRO A 324 3.30 -9.22 -23.28
C PRO A 324 3.20 -7.70 -23.51
N GLY A 325 4.05 -7.13 -24.36
CA GLY A 325 4.03 -5.69 -24.66
C GLY A 325 2.76 -5.27 -25.40
N SER A 326 2.34 -6.07 -26.39
CA SER A 326 1.09 -5.83 -27.12
C SER A 326 -0.15 -6.03 -26.24
N LEU A 327 -0.12 -6.97 -25.30
CA LEU A 327 -1.19 -7.18 -24.31
C LEU A 327 -1.31 -5.98 -23.36
N ALA A 328 -0.19 -5.42 -22.90
CA ALA A 328 -0.17 -4.24 -22.03
C ALA A 328 -0.79 -3.01 -22.72
N GLU A 329 -0.43 -2.74 -23.98
CA GLU A 329 -1.03 -1.65 -24.76
C GLU A 329 -2.52 -1.90 -25.04
N PHE A 330 -2.91 -3.15 -25.32
CA PHE A 330 -4.31 -3.52 -25.48
C PHE A 330 -5.12 -3.27 -24.21
N ALA A 331 -4.61 -3.68 -23.03
CA ALA A 331 -5.26 -3.44 -21.75
C ALA A 331 -5.37 -1.95 -21.42
N TRP A 332 -4.35 -1.15 -21.73
CA TRP A 332 -4.38 0.29 -21.56
C TRP A 332 -5.43 0.94 -22.48
N ALA A 333 -5.45 0.58 -23.76
CA ALA A 333 -6.45 1.08 -24.70
C ALA A 333 -7.88 0.65 -24.30
N LEU A 334 -8.05 -0.57 -23.78
CA LEU A 334 -9.33 -1.03 -23.25
C LEU A 334 -9.77 -0.14 -22.08
N HIS A 335 -8.86 0.20 -21.15
CA HIS A 335 -9.14 1.14 -20.07
C HIS A 335 -9.54 2.55 -20.55
N GLU A 336 -8.99 3.04 -21.65
CA GLU A 336 -9.35 4.35 -22.19
C GLU A 336 -10.72 4.37 -22.87
N ASN A 337 -11.14 3.23 -23.43
CA ASN A 337 -12.36 3.10 -24.23
C ASN A 337 -13.53 2.45 -23.49
N GLU A 338 -13.29 1.77 -22.37
CA GLU A 338 -14.34 1.27 -21.45
C GLU A 338 -14.53 2.21 -20.27
N ARG A 339 -15.77 2.65 -20.07
CA ARG A 339 -16.16 3.48 -18.93
C ARG A 339 -17.31 2.84 -18.18
N ASP A 340 -17.16 2.77 -16.87
CA ASP A 340 -18.19 2.29 -15.95
C ASP A 340 -18.78 3.47 -15.16
N ALA A 341 -20.10 3.51 -15.03
CA ALA A 341 -20.80 4.54 -14.27
C ALA A 341 -20.67 4.27 -12.76
N GLY A 342 -19.58 4.76 -12.15
CA GLY A 342 -19.40 4.75 -10.69
C GLY A 342 -18.14 4.03 -10.19
N LEU A 343 -17.30 3.53 -11.10
CA LEU A 343 -15.95 3.04 -10.80
C LEU A 343 -14.90 3.79 -11.61
N TRP A 344 -13.65 3.82 -11.14
CA TRP A 344 -12.54 4.39 -11.92
C TRP A 344 -12.20 3.51 -13.14
N ALA A 345 -12.53 2.22 -13.06
CA ALA A 345 -12.48 1.24 -14.13
C ALA A 345 -13.44 0.08 -13.81
N ALA A 346 -14.07 -0.51 -14.83
CA ALA A 346 -14.87 -1.73 -14.69
C ALA A 346 -14.01 -2.89 -14.11
N PRO A 347 -14.59 -3.87 -13.38
CA PRO A 347 -13.82 -4.98 -12.80
C PRO A 347 -12.95 -5.73 -13.81
N GLY A 348 -13.44 -5.98 -15.02
CA GLY A 348 -12.66 -6.64 -16.07
C GLY A 348 -11.50 -5.80 -16.61
N VAL A 349 -11.65 -4.47 -16.62
CA VAL A 349 -10.55 -3.55 -16.93
C VAL A 349 -9.51 -3.54 -15.80
N GLN A 350 -9.94 -3.58 -14.53
CA GLN A 350 -9.03 -3.71 -13.39
C GLN A 350 -8.22 -5.01 -13.48
N TYR A 351 -8.86 -6.13 -13.84
CA TYR A 351 -8.19 -7.39 -14.11
C TYR A 351 -7.20 -7.28 -15.27
N ALA A 352 -7.62 -6.73 -16.41
CA ALA A 352 -6.76 -6.57 -17.58
C ALA A 352 -5.53 -5.71 -17.27
N LEU A 353 -5.69 -4.57 -16.61
CA LEU A 353 -4.57 -3.71 -16.21
C LEU A 353 -3.64 -4.42 -15.22
N GLY A 354 -4.17 -5.10 -14.21
CA GLY A 354 -3.36 -5.79 -13.20
C GLY A 354 -2.59 -6.98 -13.78
N ARG A 355 -3.25 -7.80 -14.60
CA ARG A 355 -2.67 -9.04 -15.13
C ARG A 355 -1.76 -8.83 -16.35
N LEU A 356 -2.05 -7.81 -17.18
CA LEU A 356 -1.36 -7.57 -18.45
C LEU A 356 -0.46 -6.32 -18.44
N GLY A 357 -0.59 -5.45 -17.43
CA GLY A 357 0.16 -4.21 -17.34
C GLY A 357 1.64 -4.44 -17.01
N ASN A 358 2.50 -3.60 -17.60
CA ASN A 358 3.95 -3.60 -17.42
C ASN A 358 4.43 -2.31 -16.72
N THR A 359 5.76 -2.09 -16.65
CA THR A 359 6.36 -0.86 -16.08
C THR A 359 5.78 0.42 -16.69
N GLU A 360 5.52 0.46 -18.00
CA GLU A 360 4.95 1.64 -18.66
C GLU A 360 3.48 1.83 -18.27
N THR A 361 2.69 0.75 -18.23
CA THR A 361 1.30 0.78 -17.75
C THR A 361 1.23 1.26 -16.30
N ALA A 362 2.12 0.78 -15.43
CA ALA A 362 2.21 1.19 -14.03
C ALA A 362 2.51 2.69 -13.90
N ALA A 363 3.46 3.21 -14.68
CA ALA A 363 3.79 4.63 -14.70
C ALA A 363 2.62 5.49 -15.19
N ARG A 364 1.92 5.08 -16.27
CA ARG A 364 0.74 5.79 -16.79
C ARG A 364 -0.41 5.79 -15.78
N LEU A 365 -0.69 4.66 -15.12
CA LEU A 365 -1.72 4.56 -14.09
C LEU A 365 -1.39 5.42 -12.86
N ALA A 366 -0.17 5.33 -12.35
CA ALA A 366 0.28 6.12 -11.19
C ALA A 366 0.19 7.64 -11.47
N ASP A 367 0.51 8.08 -12.68
CA ASP A 367 0.38 9.49 -13.06
C ASP A 367 -1.08 9.96 -13.13
N ARG A 368 -2.01 9.11 -13.61
CA ARG A 368 -3.46 9.39 -13.52
C ARG A 368 -3.93 9.48 -12.07
N MET A 369 -3.56 8.48 -11.25
CA MET A 369 -3.93 8.41 -9.84
C MET A 369 -3.46 9.64 -9.05
N ALA A 370 -2.28 10.18 -9.37
CA ALA A 370 -1.74 11.36 -8.70
C ALA A 370 -2.63 12.62 -8.88
N ARG A 371 -3.44 12.68 -9.94
CA ARG A 371 -4.32 13.82 -10.25
C ARG A 371 -5.72 13.69 -9.65
N TRP A 372 -6.09 12.52 -9.11
CA TRP A 372 -7.41 12.30 -8.54
C TRP A 372 -7.59 13.08 -7.23
N ASP A 373 -8.62 13.93 -7.20
CA ASP A 373 -9.00 14.67 -5.99
C ASP A 373 -9.77 13.78 -5.00
N ASN A 374 -10.13 14.34 -3.84
CA ASN A 374 -10.85 13.60 -2.81
C ASN A 374 -12.24 13.12 -3.27
N TYR A 375 -12.93 13.89 -4.13
CA TYR A 375 -14.26 13.54 -4.62
C TYR A 375 -14.18 12.35 -5.56
N TYR A 376 -13.26 12.39 -6.52
CA TYR A 376 -13.06 11.32 -7.49
C TYR A 376 -12.68 10.00 -6.79
N VAL A 377 -11.70 10.03 -5.88
CA VAL A 377 -11.24 8.82 -5.17
C VAL A 377 -12.39 8.16 -4.41
N TRP A 378 -13.26 8.95 -3.78
CA TRP A 378 -14.40 8.44 -3.03
C TRP A 378 -15.51 7.93 -3.94
N THR A 379 -15.97 8.77 -4.88
CA THR A 379 -17.11 8.48 -5.77
C THR A 379 -16.85 7.28 -6.67
N PHE A 380 -15.63 7.12 -7.16
CA PHE A 380 -15.27 6.09 -8.14
C PHE A 380 -14.47 4.92 -7.54
N LYS A 381 -14.47 4.77 -6.21
CA LYS A 381 -13.69 3.74 -5.48
C LYS A 381 -12.21 3.69 -5.89
N GLY A 382 -11.59 4.84 -6.15
CA GLY A 382 -10.24 4.96 -6.70
C GLY A 382 -9.14 4.31 -5.85
N LEU A 383 -9.39 3.96 -4.59
CA LEU A 383 -8.41 3.26 -3.75
C LEU A 383 -8.11 1.84 -4.24
N THR A 384 -8.99 1.17 -4.99
CA THR A 384 -8.70 -0.18 -5.55
C THR A 384 -7.65 -0.13 -6.64
N ALA A 385 -7.40 1.03 -7.27
CA ALA A 385 -6.32 1.20 -8.23
C ALA A 385 -4.93 0.95 -7.63
N LEU A 386 -4.77 1.12 -6.30
CA LEU A 386 -3.53 0.77 -5.61
C LEU A 386 -3.29 -0.75 -5.58
N ASP A 387 -4.34 -1.56 -5.54
CA ASP A 387 -4.22 -3.02 -5.63
C ASP A 387 -3.83 -3.43 -7.04
N VAL A 388 -4.49 -2.85 -8.04
CA VAL A 388 -4.18 -3.09 -9.46
C VAL A 388 -2.73 -2.71 -9.76
N LEU A 389 -2.28 -1.51 -9.35
CA LEU A 389 -0.89 -1.06 -9.54
C LEU A 389 0.11 -2.05 -8.94
N MET A 390 -0.14 -2.55 -7.72
CA MET A 390 0.77 -3.46 -7.03
C MET A 390 0.73 -4.91 -7.56
N SER A 391 -0.23 -5.24 -8.44
CA SER A 391 -0.36 -6.57 -9.07
C SER A 391 0.28 -6.67 -10.46
N MET A 392 0.70 -5.54 -11.04
CA MET A 392 1.28 -5.47 -12.39
C MET A 392 2.65 -6.17 -12.47
N ASP A 393 2.99 -6.64 -13.66
CA ASP A 393 4.30 -7.23 -13.96
C ASP A 393 5.34 -6.12 -14.21
N ALA A 394 5.86 -5.57 -13.11
CA ALA A 394 6.90 -4.55 -13.10
C ALA A 394 7.89 -4.82 -11.96
N PRO A 395 9.15 -4.34 -12.05
CA PRO A 395 10.12 -4.46 -10.97
C PRO A 395 9.53 -3.96 -9.63
N PRO A 396 9.65 -4.72 -8.53
CA PRO A 396 9.03 -4.33 -7.26
C PRO A 396 9.40 -2.92 -6.79
N ASP A 397 10.65 -2.51 -7.01
CA ASP A 397 11.12 -1.18 -6.61
C ASP A 397 10.50 -0.07 -7.47
N ASP A 398 10.13 -0.32 -8.74
CA ASP A 398 9.38 0.63 -9.58
C ASP A 398 7.98 0.89 -9.01
N LEU A 399 7.28 -0.19 -8.65
CA LEU A 399 5.96 -0.11 -8.04
C LEU A 399 6.00 0.63 -6.70
N LEU A 400 7.01 0.36 -5.88
CA LEU A 400 7.23 1.06 -4.62
C LEU A 400 7.59 2.54 -4.83
N ARG A 401 8.35 2.89 -5.86
CA ARG A 401 8.61 4.28 -6.25
C ARG A 401 7.32 5.01 -6.64
N HIS A 402 6.46 4.39 -7.44
CA HIS A 402 5.15 4.95 -7.78
C HIS A 402 4.28 5.13 -6.53
N LEU A 403 4.29 4.16 -5.62
CA LEU A 403 3.55 4.22 -4.36
C LEU A 403 4.06 5.34 -3.44
N ASP A 404 5.38 5.51 -3.29
CA ASP A 404 6.00 6.61 -2.52
C ASP A 404 5.66 7.97 -3.12
N ARG A 405 5.71 8.10 -4.45
CA ARG A 405 5.27 9.32 -5.15
C ARG A 405 3.80 9.63 -4.87
N LEU A 406 2.92 8.63 -4.88
CA LEU A 406 1.49 8.82 -4.57
C LEU A 406 1.28 9.23 -3.11
N ALA A 407 1.99 8.61 -2.17
CA ALA A 407 1.95 8.95 -0.74
C ALA A 407 2.32 10.42 -0.49
N ARG A 408 3.25 10.97 -1.27
CA ARG A 408 3.73 12.36 -1.12
C ARG A 408 2.90 13.37 -1.89
N ARG A 409 2.54 13.07 -3.14
CA ARG A 409 2.14 14.09 -4.13
C ARG A 409 0.74 13.94 -4.69
N ALA A 410 -0.01 12.88 -4.37
CA ALA A 410 -1.37 12.73 -4.90
C ALA A 410 -2.28 13.91 -4.50
N ALA A 411 -3.18 14.36 -5.37
CA ALA A 411 -4.07 15.49 -5.08
C ALA A 411 -5.00 15.20 -3.89
N SER A 412 -5.48 13.95 -3.75
CA SER A 412 -6.22 13.48 -2.57
C SER A 412 -5.32 13.28 -1.35
N ALA A 413 -5.13 14.34 -0.56
CA ALA A 413 -4.35 14.28 0.69
C ALA A 413 -4.99 13.37 1.76
N LYS A 414 -6.32 13.34 1.87
CA LYS A 414 -7.02 12.61 2.94
C LYS A 414 -7.09 11.10 2.68
N HIS A 415 -7.30 10.69 1.42
CA HIS A 415 -7.56 9.29 1.07
C HIS A 415 -6.36 8.65 0.36
N MET A 416 -5.98 9.15 -0.82
CA MET A 416 -4.93 8.51 -1.64
C MET A 416 -3.57 8.54 -0.94
N ARG A 417 -3.13 9.72 -0.45
CA ARG A 417 -1.83 9.83 0.26
C ARG A 417 -1.79 8.94 1.49
N THR A 418 -2.82 9.00 2.33
CA THR A 418 -2.92 8.19 3.56
C THR A 418 -2.89 6.69 3.26
N ARG A 419 -3.64 6.23 2.24
CA ARG A 419 -3.69 4.80 1.90
C ARG A 419 -2.38 4.31 1.29
N ALA A 420 -1.77 5.09 0.41
CA ALA A 420 -0.45 4.78 -0.17
C ALA A 420 0.63 4.74 0.93
N GLN A 421 0.65 5.71 1.84
CA GLN A 421 1.56 5.71 3.00
C GLN A 421 1.33 4.50 3.90
N GLY A 422 0.07 4.13 4.16
CA GLY A 422 -0.26 2.93 4.93
C GLY A 422 0.30 1.65 4.32
N ARG A 423 0.26 1.51 2.99
CA ARG A 423 0.86 0.37 2.27
C ARG A 423 2.38 0.37 2.36
N LEU A 424 3.03 1.52 2.16
CA LEU A 424 4.49 1.62 2.34
C LEU A 424 4.92 1.25 3.75
N ASN A 425 4.19 1.70 4.77
CA ASN A 425 4.47 1.35 6.16
C ASN A 425 4.35 -0.16 6.40
N ALA A 426 3.33 -0.81 5.82
CA ALA A 426 3.17 -2.26 5.91
C ALA A 426 4.33 -3.01 5.24
N ILE A 427 4.74 -2.59 4.05
CA ILE A 427 5.86 -3.19 3.31
C ILE A 427 7.19 -2.96 4.04
N ALA A 428 7.41 -1.76 4.57
CA ALA A 428 8.60 -1.45 5.37
C ALA A 428 8.69 -2.36 6.60
N ARG A 429 7.59 -2.52 7.35
CA ARG A 429 7.52 -3.44 8.51
C ARG A 429 7.81 -4.89 8.11
N GLN A 430 7.25 -5.37 6.99
CA GLN A 430 7.52 -6.71 6.48
C GLN A 430 9.00 -6.92 6.14
N ARG A 431 9.70 -5.87 5.71
CA ARG A 431 11.14 -5.89 5.41
C ARG A 431 12.03 -5.53 6.61
N GLY A 432 11.47 -5.31 7.80
CA GLY A 432 12.24 -4.87 8.98
C GLY A 432 12.83 -3.46 8.87
N LEU A 433 12.28 -2.61 8.00
CA LEU A 433 12.74 -1.25 7.74
C LEU A 433 11.77 -0.21 8.31
N SER A 434 12.30 0.96 8.67
CA SER A 434 11.45 2.15 8.84
C SER A 434 10.96 2.67 7.48
N PRO A 435 9.83 3.41 7.43
CA PRO A 435 9.37 4.06 6.20
C PRO A 435 10.44 4.96 5.56
N GLU A 436 11.23 5.66 6.38
CA GLU A 436 12.34 6.49 5.95
C GLU A 436 13.46 5.66 5.31
N GLN A 437 13.86 4.56 5.96
CA GLN A 437 14.86 3.63 5.42
C GLN A 437 14.43 2.98 4.11
N LEU A 438 13.15 2.63 3.97
CA LEU A 438 12.62 2.12 2.70
C LEU A 438 12.72 3.20 1.63
N ALA A 439 12.23 4.39 1.92
CA ALA A 439 12.19 5.47 0.95
C ALA A 439 13.59 5.98 0.54
N ASP A 440 14.63 5.73 1.34
CA ASP A 440 16.03 6.03 1.00
C ASP A 440 16.55 5.08 -0.08
N ARG A 441 16.19 3.80 0.02
CA ARG A 441 16.57 2.75 -0.94
C ARG A 441 15.80 2.83 -2.26
N LEU A 442 14.67 3.54 -2.28
CA LEU A 442 13.84 3.71 -3.48
C LEU A 442 14.30 4.86 -4.38
N VAL A 443 15.40 5.55 -4.07
CA VAL A 443 15.90 6.63 -4.93
C VAL A 443 16.42 6.04 -6.25
N PRO A 444 15.97 6.53 -7.42
CA PRO A 444 16.47 6.03 -8.69
C PRO A 444 17.90 6.53 -8.97
N ASP A 445 18.69 5.71 -9.65
CA ASP A 445 19.99 6.10 -10.22
C ASP A 445 19.85 7.09 -11.39
N LEU A 446 18.65 7.20 -11.99
CA LEU A 446 18.36 7.98 -13.19
C LEU A 446 19.21 7.57 -14.41
N GLY A 447 19.65 6.30 -14.44
CA GLY A 447 20.56 5.76 -15.45
C GLY A 447 21.94 6.42 -15.45
N LEU A 448 22.36 6.97 -14.30
CA LEU A 448 23.74 7.39 -14.07
C LEU A 448 24.63 6.15 -13.86
N ASP A 449 25.89 6.27 -14.27
CA ASP A 449 26.93 5.27 -13.98
C ASP A 449 27.37 5.29 -12.51
N ALA A 450 28.29 4.38 -12.15
CA ALA A 450 28.80 4.29 -10.78
C ALA A 450 29.48 5.61 -10.36
N GLU A 451 30.08 6.33 -11.31
CA GLU A 451 30.72 7.64 -11.19
C GLU A 451 29.73 8.79 -10.97
N GLY A 452 28.42 8.52 -11.09
CA GLY A 452 27.35 9.49 -10.95
C GLY A 452 27.20 10.42 -12.15
N SER A 453 27.65 9.97 -13.33
CA SER A 453 27.65 10.69 -14.59
C SER A 453 26.73 10.02 -15.61
N LEU A 454 26.35 10.75 -16.66
CA LEU A 454 25.68 10.18 -17.83
C LEU A 454 26.30 10.75 -19.09
N THR A 455 26.72 9.86 -19.99
CA THR A 455 27.22 10.25 -21.31
C THR A 455 26.09 10.28 -22.33
N LEU A 456 25.93 11.41 -23.00
CA LEU A 456 24.96 11.64 -24.08
C LEU A 456 25.71 11.65 -25.42
N ASP A 457 25.39 10.69 -26.27
CA ASP A 457 26.10 10.44 -27.52
C ASP A 457 25.41 11.11 -28.71
N TYR A 458 26.18 11.85 -29.51
CA TYR A 458 25.77 12.40 -30.81
C TYR A 458 26.51 11.70 -31.98
N GLY A 459 27.33 10.69 -31.70
CA GLY A 459 28.25 10.03 -32.64
C GLY A 459 29.68 10.54 -32.47
N PRO A 460 30.12 11.54 -33.26
CA PRO A 460 31.48 12.08 -33.18
C PRO A 460 31.71 13.06 -32.02
N ARG A 461 30.66 13.39 -31.25
CA ARG A 461 30.73 14.27 -30.09
C ARG A 461 29.93 13.66 -28.95
N ARG A 462 30.45 13.77 -27.74
CA ARG A 462 29.78 13.34 -26.51
C ARG A 462 29.65 14.49 -25.53
N PHE A 463 28.65 14.38 -24.66
CA PHE A 463 28.43 15.34 -23.58
C PHE A 463 28.25 14.57 -22.27
N VAL A 464 28.95 15.01 -21.22
CA VAL A 464 28.86 14.39 -19.90
C VAL A 464 27.98 15.24 -19.00
N VAL A 465 27.00 14.60 -18.36
CA VAL A 465 26.10 15.22 -17.39
C VAL A 465 26.73 15.18 -16.00
N GLY A 466 26.80 16.33 -15.34
CA GLY A 466 27.15 16.48 -13.92
C GLY A 466 26.03 17.15 -13.12
N PHE A 467 26.20 17.32 -11.81
CA PHE A 467 25.18 17.87 -10.89
C PHE A 467 25.73 18.94 -9.96
N ASP A 468 24.98 20.02 -9.80
CA ASP A 468 25.27 21.09 -8.83
C ASP A 468 24.82 20.73 -7.40
N GLU A 469 24.96 21.67 -6.46
CA GLU A 469 24.55 21.51 -5.06
C GLU A 469 23.06 21.25 -4.85
N GLY A 470 22.22 21.67 -5.79
CA GLY A 470 20.78 21.41 -5.80
C GLY A 470 20.40 20.16 -6.58
N LEU A 471 21.37 19.31 -6.98
CA LEU A 471 21.20 18.22 -7.94
C LEU A 471 20.56 18.67 -9.26
N LYS A 472 20.84 19.90 -9.71
CA LYS A 472 20.44 20.33 -11.05
C LYS A 472 21.47 19.82 -12.06
N PRO A 473 21.03 19.11 -13.12
CA PRO A 473 21.94 18.62 -14.13
C PRO A 473 22.56 19.77 -14.95
N PHE A 474 23.89 19.76 -15.09
CA PHE A 474 24.65 20.58 -16.05
C PHE A 474 25.41 19.69 -17.04
N LEU A 475 25.86 20.26 -18.16
CA LEU A 475 26.60 19.54 -19.20
C LEU A 475 28.02 20.05 -19.29
N THR A 476 28.93 19.16 -19.64
CA THR A 476 30.27 19.46 -20.15
C THR A 476 30.43 18.81 -21.52
N ASP A 477 31.17 19.45 -22.42
CA ASP A 477 31.64 18.77 -23.64
C ASP A 477 32.95 18.00 -23.37
N GLU A 478 33.47 17.30 -24.39
CA GLU A 478 34.69 16.49 -24.29
C GLU A 478 35.92 17.30 -23.86
N ASP A 479 35.93 18.61 -24.10
CA ASP A 479 37.00 19.53 -23.69
C ASP A 479 36.79 20.05 -22.24
N GLY A 480 35.78 19.55 -21.52
CA GLY A 480 35.43 19.96 -20.15
C GLY A 480 34.69 21.30 -20.07
N LYS A 481 34.27 21.89 -21.19
CA LYS A 481 33.64 23.22 -21.20
C LYS A 481 32.16 23.12 -20.81
N PRO A 482 31.69 23.90 -19.82
CA PRO A 482 30.32 23.82 -19.36
C PRO A 482 29.32 24.36 -20.40
N ARG A 483 28.18 23.68 -20.53
CA ARG A 483 27.07 24.04 -21.42
C ARG A 483 25.73 23.99 -20.68
N LYS A 484 24.90 25.01 -20.89
CA LYS A 484 23.55 25.09 -20.28
C LYS A 484 22.52 24.20 -20.99
N THR A 485 22.72 23.94 -22.28
CA THR A 485 21.81 23.18 -23.13
C THR A 485 22.59 22.31 -24.12
N LEU A 486 21.98 21.18 -24.50
CA LEU A 486 22.49 20.38 -25.60
C LEU A 486 22.40 21.17 -26.92
N PRO A 487 23.49 21.26 -27.70
CA PRO A 487 23.46 21.91 -28.98
C PRO A 487 22.50 21.20 -29.95
N LYS A 488 22.06 21.91 -31.00
CA LYS A 488 21.36 21.27 -32.12
C LYS A 488 22.32 20.27 -32.79
N PRO A 489 21.80 19.15 -33.33
CA PRO A 489 22.62 18.24 -34.14
C PRO A 489 23.25 19.03 -35.30
N GLY A 490 24.56 18.89 -35.46
CA GLY A 490 25.31 19.41 -36.60
C GLY A 490 25.29 18.44 -37.78
N VAL A 491 25.80 18.87 -38.93
CA VAL A 491 25.80 18.08 -40.18
C VAL A 491 26.56 16.75 -40.06
N LYS A 492 27.53 16.67 -39.14
CA LYS A 492 28.34 15.47 -38.90
C LYS A 492 27.81 14.57 -37.77
N ASP A 493 26.82 15.03 -37.01
CA ASP A 493 26.27 14.25 -35.90
C ASP A 493 25.24 13.24 -36.42
N ASP A 494 25.05 12.17 -35.66
CA ASP A 494 23.97 11.21 -35.89
C ASP A 494 22.64 11.80 -35.39
N GLU A 495 21.70 12.03 -36.32
CA GLU A 495 20.41 12.65 -36.02
C GLU A 495 19.55 11.81 -35.06
N THR A 496 19.64 10.48 -35.14
CA THR A 496 18.86 9.57 -34.30
C THR A 496 19.38 9.56 -32.87
N LEU A 497 20.70 9.42 -32.69
CA LEU A 497 21.35 9.47 -31.37
C LEU A 497 21.19 10.84 -30.73
N ALA A 498 21.36 11.92 -31.49
CA ALA A 498 21.20 13.26 -30.97
C ALA A 498 19.75 13.55 -30.51
N THR A 499 18.75 13.08 -31.26
CA THR A 499 17.34 13.23 -30.86
C THR A 499 17.02 12.42 -29.60
N ALA A 500 17.50 11.18 -29.51
CA ALA A 500 17.34 10.34 -28.33
C ALA A 500 18.03 10.96 -27.09
N SER A 501 19.27 11.42 -27.24
CA SER A 501 20.06 12.09 -26.19
C SER A 501 19.37 13.37 -25.68
N ARG A 502 18.77 14.17 -26.58
CA ARG A 502 18.01 15.37 -26.19
C ARG A 502 16.76 15.03 -25.38
N LYS A 503 16.01 14.00 -25.79
CA LYS A 503 14.85 13.50 -25.04
C LYS A 503 15.30 13.00 -23.65
N ARG A 504 16.33 12.16 -23.60
CA ARG A 504 16.87 11.60 -22.36
C ARG A 504 17.30 12.68 -21.37
N PHE A 505 17.97 13.73 -21.83
CA PHE A 505 18.38 14.83 -20.97
C PHE A 505 17.21 15.67 -20.44
N ALA A 506 16.15 15.86 -21.24
CA ALA A 506 14.94 16.55 -20.81
C ALA A 506 14.20 15.75 -19.71
N ASP A 507 14.09 14.43 -19.89
CA ASP A 507 13.48 13.52 -18.91
C ASP A 507 14.30 13.50 -17.62
N LEU A 508 15.63 13.36 -17.72
CA LEU A 508 16.56 13.42 -16.59
C LEU A 508 16.39 14.71 -15.77
N LYS A 509 16.32 15.89 -16.43
CA LYS A 509 16.11 17.17 -15.74
C LYS A 509 14.82 17.20 -14.93
N LYS A 510 13.74 16.63 -15.47
CA LYS A 510 12.43 16.60 -14.81
C LYS A 510 12.44 15.66 -13.59
N GLU A 511 13.04 14.49 -13.75
CA GLU A 511 13.14 13.47 -12.70
C GLU A 511 14.09 13.91 -11.59
N ALA A 512 15.31 14.35 -11.92
CA ALA A 512 16.31 14.83 -10.97
C ALA A 512 15.75 15.97 -10.12
N ARG A 513 15.09 16.97 -10.71
CA ARG A 513 14.45 18.08 -9.96
C ARG A 513 13.43 17.57 -8.94
N THR A 514 12.66 16.55 -9.31
CA THR A 514 11.64 15.96 -8.45
C THR A 514 12.28 15.22 -7.28
N VAL A 515 13.29 14.38 -7.56
CA VAL A 515 14.00 13.59 -6.54
C VAL A 515 14.78 14.50 -5.60
N ALA A 516 15.52 15.46 -6.14
CA ALA A 516 16.33 16.41 -5.38
C ALA A 516 15.53 17.16 -4.32
N ALA A 517 14.39 17.73 -4.70
CA ALA A 517 13.54 18.48 -3.80
C ALA A 517 13.05 17.65 -2.59
N ASP A 518 12.83 16.35 -2.78
CA ASP A 518 12.38 15.46 -1.72
C ASP A 518 13.55 14.95 -0.85
N GLN A 519 14.71 14.67 -1.45
CA GLN A 519 15.88 14.14 -0.74
C GLN A 519 16.60 15.20 0.09
N ILE A 520 16.72 16.42 -0.43
CA ILE A 520 17.28 17.56 0.32
C ILE A 520 16.47 17.82 1.59
N LYS A 521 15.14 17.90 1.47
CA LYS A 521 14.23 18.07 2.63
C LYS A 521 14.33 16.92 3.63
N ARG A 522 14.55 15.69 3.14
CA ARG A 522 14.69 14.52 4.01
C ARG A 522 15.99 14.56 4.80
N LEU A 523 17.09 14.93 4.16
CA LEU A 523 18.38 15.08 4.82
C LEU A 523 18.35 16.21 5.85
N GLU A 524 17.77 17.36 5.50
CA GLU A 524 17.56 18.45 6.45
C GLU A 524 16.73 17.99 7.65
N ARG A 525 15.64 17.24 7.43
CA ARG A 525 14.86 16.64 8.51
C ARG A 525 15.68 15.63 9.33
N ALA A 526 16.50 14.81 8.68
CA ALA A 526 17.35 13.82 9.34
C ALA A 526 18.37 14.48 10.26
N MET A 527 18.92 15.63 9.87
CA MET A 527 19.79 16.46 10.70
C MET A 527 19.07 16.94 11.97
N VAL A 528 17.85 17.44 11.82
CA VAL A 528 17.04 17.94 12.95
C VAL A 528 16.60 16.82 13.89
N THR A 529 16.21 15.65 13.35
CA THR A 529 15.74 14.52 14.15
C THR A 529 16.87 13.64 14.70
N GLY A 530 18.13 13.89 14.32
CA GLY A 530 19.27 13.07 14.71
C GLY A 530 19.20 11.65 14.19
N ARG A 531 18.70 11.44 12.96
CA ARG A 531 18.62 10.10 12.38
C ARG A 531 20.02 9.57 12.11
N SER A 532 20.21 8.28 12.39
CA SER A 532 21.44 7.55 12.09
C SER A 532 21.25 6.49 11.00
N TRP A 533 22.37 6.12 10.39
CA TRP A 533 22.51 5.02 9.44
C TRP A 533 23.69 4.15 9.86
N THR A 534 23.61 2.86 9.62
CA THR A 534 24.80 2.00 9.72
C THR A 534 25.84 2.40 8.65
N PRO A 535 27.14 2.09 8.84
CA PRO A 535 28.17 2.35 7.84
C PRO A 535 27.80 1.82 6.44
N ASP A 536 27.30 0.58 6.36
CA ASP A 536 26.89 -0.05 5.10
C ASP A 536 25.70 0.66 4.46
N GLU A 537 24.70 1.06 5.26
CA GLU A 537 23.57 1.84 4.76
C GLU A 537 24.00 3.21 4.26
N PHE A 538 24.85 3.91 5.00
CA PHE A 538 25.37 5.21 4.58
C PHE A 538 26.14 5.11 3.26
N HIS A 539 27.01 4.11 3.15
CA HIS A 539 27.78 3.88 1.94
C HIS A 539 26.85 3.56 0.75
N SER A 540 25.97 2.57 0.88
CA SER A 540 25.11 2.12 -0.22
C SER A 540 24.06 3.15 -0.64
N VAL A 541 23.43 3.87 0.30
CA VAL A 541 22.36 4.83 0.02
C VAL A 541 22.89 6.19 -0.41
N PHE A 542 24.04 6.63 0.12
CA PHE A 542 24.55 7.97 -0.13
C PHE A 542 25.89 7.95 -0.86
N ALA A 543 26.96 7.43 -0.24
CA ALA A 543 28.32 7.63 -0.74
C ALA A 543 28.58 6.97 -2.10
N ALA A 544 28.05 5.76 -2.31
CA ALA A 544 28.18 4.98 -3.55
C ALA A 544 26.98 5.11 -4.49
N HIS A 545 25.90 5.77 -4.06
CA HIS A 545 24.71 5.91 -4.89
C HIS A 545 24.97 6.89 -6.04
N PRO A 546 24.68 6.54 -7.31
CA PRO A 546 24.99 7.35 -8.49
C PRO A 546 24.53 8.82 -8.41
N LEU A 547 23.28 9.04 -7.98
CA LEU A 547 22.74 10.38 -7.77
C LEU A 547 23.09 11.00 -6.39
N LEU A 548 22.84 10.27 -5.29
CA LEU A 548 22.93 10.85 -3.94
C LEU A 548 24.35 11.14 -3.46
N ARG A 549 25.37 10.53 -4.08
CA ARG A 549 26.78 10.85 -3.80
C ARG A 549 27.09 12.33 -3.98
N HIS A 550 26.43 12.98 -4.94
CA HIS A 550 26.60 14.41 -5.20
C HIS A 550 26.14 15.25 -4.01
N ILE A 551 25.05 14.86 -3.33
CA ILE A 551 24.63 15.53 -2.10
C ILE A 551 25.54 15.14 -0.93
N ALA A 552 25.91 13.86 -0.82
CA ALA A 552 26.70 13.36 0.30
C ALA A 552 28.05 14.09 0.44
N ARG A 553 28.71 14.41 -0.67
CA ARG A 553 29.98 15.16 -0.73
C ARG A 553 29.87 16.62 -0.28
N ARG A 554 28.65 17.17 -0.26
CA ARG A 554 28.36 18.58 0.02
C ARG A 554 27.85 18.81 1.43
N LEU A 555 28.01 17.84 2.31
CA LEU A 555 27.57 17.86 3.70
C LEU A 555 28.69 17.34 4.60
N VAL A 556 28.74 17.87 5.82
CA VAL A 556 29.59 17.32 6.89
C VAL A 556 28.79 16.23 7.57
N TRP A 557 29.34 15.03 7.69
CA TRP A 557 28.73 13.90 8.37
C TRP A 557 29.42 13.69 9.72
N SER A 558 28.83 12.87 10.59
CA SER A 558 29.47 12.52 11.87
C SER A 558 29.32 11.04 12.16
N ALA A 559 30.44 10.38 12.48
CA ALA A 559 30.49 9.00 12.93
C ALA A 559 30.87 9.00 14.41
N GLY A 560 29.96 8.58 15.30
CA GLY A 560 30.21 8.53 16.74
C GLY A 560 30.55 9.88 17.39
N GLY A 561 30.17 11.00 16.77
CA GLY A 561 30.51 12.35 17.23
C GLY A 561 31.71 12.98 16.51
N THR A 562 32.50 12.19 15.78
CA THR A 562 33.63 12.71 15.00
C THR A 562 33.17 13.13 13.61
N PRO A 563 33.35 14.40 13.21
CA PRO A 563 32.89 14.88 11.92
C PRO A 563 33.85 14.46 10.78
N PHE A 564 33.29 14.23 9.59
CA PHE A 564 34.03 13.87 8.36
C PHE A 564 33.28 14.34 7.10
N ARG A 565 33.94 14.30 5.94
CA ARG A 565 33.35 14.54 4.62
C ARG A 565 33.57 13.36 3.68
N VAL A 566 32.79 13.30 2.60
CA VAL A 566 33.05 12.42 1.46
C VAL A 566 33.83 13.19 0.39
N ALA A 567 34.99 12.70 0.00
CA ALA A 567 35.86 13.32 -1.00
C ALA A 567 35.42 13.03 -2.45
N GLU A 568 36.08 13.67 -3.41
CA GLU A 568 35.75 13.59 -4.85
C GLU A 568 35.96 12.21 -5.47
N ASP A 569 36.88 11.42 -4.93
CA ASP A 569 37.11 10.03 -5.29
C ASP A 569 36.18 9.06 -4.54
N GLY A 570 35.44 9.54 -3.53
CA GLY A 570 34.52 8.74 -2.72
C GLY A 570 35.12 8.22 -1.42
N THR A 571 36.39 8.53 -1.13
CA THR A 571 37.00 8.27 0.19
C THR A 571 36.41 9.19 1.26
N TYR A 572 36.68 8.89 2.53
CA TYR A 572 36.26 9.72 3.64
C TYR A 572 37.47 10.45 4.21
N ALA A 573 37.30 11.73 4.54
CA ALA A 573 38.37 12.57 5.06
C ALA A 573 37.89 13.35 6.28
N ASP A 574 38.78 13.58 7.24
CA ASP A 574 38.54 14.44 8.38
C ASP A 574 38.75 15.92 8.05
N VAL A 575 38.81 16.79 9.07
CA VAL A 575 38.97 18.23 8.89
C VAL A 575 40.37 18.64 8.41
N ALA A 576 41.38 17.77 8.58
CA ALA A 576 42.76 17.98 8.16
C ALA A 576 43.06 17.34 6.78
N ASP A 577 42.04 16.78 6.13
CA ASP A 577 42.14 16.00 4.89
C ASP A 577 42.85 14.64 5.06
N ASP A 578 42.95 14.14 6.30
CA ASP A 578 43.48 12.81 6.59
C ASP A 578 42.41 11.73 6.38
N GLU A 579 42.83 10.53 5.99
CA GLU A 579 41.94 9.39 5.72
C GLU A 579 41.08 9.04 6.95
N PHE A 580 39.77 8.93 6.75
CA PHE A 580 38.80 8.62 7.79
C PHE A 580 38.18 7.23 7.59
N THR A 581 38.08 6.44 8.65
CA THR A 581 37.45 5.11 8.59
C THR A 581 36.06 5.13 9.23
N LEU A 582 35.07 4.48 8.59
CA LEU A 582 33.71 4.35 9.10
C LEU A 582 33.47 2.97 9.71
N ASP A 583 33.31 2.93 11.03
CA ASP A 583 33.05 1.72 11.82
C ASP A 583 31.79 1.83 12.72
N VAL A 584 31.35 3.06 13.01
CA VAL A 584 30.20 3.36 13.85
C VAL A 584 29.06 4.04 13.06
N PRO A 585 27.81 4.05 13.58
CA PRO A 585 26.69 4.69 12.91
C PRO A 585 26.96 6.15 12.55
N VAL A 586 26.57 6.51 11.33
CA VAL A 586 26.71 7.84 10.76
C VAL A 586 25.45 8.64 11.04
N THR A 587 25.61 9.92 11.35
CA THR A 587 24.54 10.90 11.48
C THR A 587 24.86 12.12 10.62
N LEU A 588 23.84 12.93 10.37
CA LEU A 588 24.02 14.26 9.81
C LEU A 588 23.94 15.28 10.96
N PRO A 589 25.07 15.79 11.47
CA PRO A 589 25.07 16.58 12.69
C PRO A 589 24.53 17.99 12.44
N HIS A 590 23.71 18.47 13.37
CA HIS A 590 23.28 19.86 13.46
C HIS A 590 24.44 20.73 13.99
N PRO A 591 24.60 22.02 13.57
CA PRO A 591 25.70 22.88 14.04
C PRO A 591 25.82 22.99 15.56
N LEU A 592 24.68 23.09 16.26
CA LEU A 592 24.66 23.07 17.73
C LEU A 592 25.33 21.83 18.34
N VAL A 593 25.28 20.68 17.66
CA VAL A 593 25.93 19.44 18.10
C VAL A 593 27.39 19.39 17.68
N LEU A 594 27.74 19.93 16.51
CA LEU A 594 29.13 20.07 16.07
C LEU A 594 29.95 20.99 16.99
N GLY A 595 29.33 22.07 17.48
CA GLY A 595 30.02 23.11 18.23
C GLY A 595 30.67 24.16 17.33
N GLU A 596 30.87 25.37 17.85
CA GLU A 596 31.29 26.54 17.09
C GLU A 596 32.67 26.35 16.44
N ASP A 597 33.64 25.79 17.17
CA ASP A 597 35.01 25.56 16.67
C ASP A 597 35.03 24.60 15.47
N ALA A 598 34.31 23.49 15.57
CA ALA A 598 34.20 22.53 14.47
C ALA A 598 33.46 23.15 13.28
N VAL A 599 32.38 23.90 13.53
CA VAL A 599 31.65 24.61 12.46
C VAL A 599 32.58 25.58 11.73
N ALA A 600 33.39 26.36 12.45
CA ALA A 600 34.35 27.29 11.85
C ALA A 600 35.40 26.56 11.01
N ALA A 601 36.00 25.49 11.55
CA ALA A 601 37.00 24.70 10.84
C ALA A 601 36.44 24.07 9.55
N TRP A 602 35.29 23.41 9.64
CA TRP A 602 34.63 22.81 8.47
C TRP A 602 34.14 23.84 7.46
N SER A 603 33.73 25.03 7.91
CA SER A 603 33.34 26.12 7.00
C SER A 603 34.54 26.60 6.18
N SER A 604 35.74 26.64 6.77
CA SER A 604 36.98 26.95 6.04
C SER A 604 37.26 25.88 4.98
N VAL A 605 37.25 24.60 5.37
CA VAL A 605 37.47 23.48 4.42
C VAL A 605 36.47 23.54 3.27
N PHE A 606 35.18 23.74 3.55
CA PHE A 606 34.17 23.81 2.50
C PHE A 606 34.35 25.03 1.59
N ALA A 607 34.83 26.16 2.12
CA ALA A 607 35.15 27.33 1.31
C ALA A 607 36.37 27.10 0.42
N ASP A 608 37.42 26.45 0.94
CA ASP A 608 38.69 26.18 0.22
C ASP A 608 38.47 25.25 -0.99
N TYR A 609 37.56 24.27 -0.87
CA TYR A 609 37.15 23.38 -1.96
C TYR A 609 35.94 23.90 -2.76
N GLU A 610 35.50 25.14 -2.53
CA GLU A 610 34.33 25.76 -3.20
C GLU A 610 33.02 24.93 -3.11
N ILE A 611 32.84 24.21 -1.99
CA ILE A 611 31.72 23.31 -1.76
C ILE A 611 30.51 24.08 -1.24
N LEU A 612 29.48 24.22 -2.08
CA LEU A 612 28.18 24.75 -1.69
C LEU A 612 27.28 23.67 -1.09
N GLN A 613 26.67 23.95 0.06
CA GLN A 613 25.77 23.02 0.74
C GLN A 613 24.35 23.06 0.13
N PRO A 614 23.68 21.89 -0.01
CA PRO A 614 22.32 21.79 -0.57
C PRO A 614 21.24 22.50 0.27
N PHE A 615 21.53 22.71 1.55
CA PHE A 615 20.74 23.48 2.50
C PHE A 615 21.70 24.02 3.57
N ALA A 616 21.26 24.98 4.38
CA ALA A 616 22.07 25.51 5.47
C ALA A 616 22.29 24.44 6.54
N GLN A 617 23.42 23.73 6.47
CA GLN A 617 23.93 22.90 7.55
C GLN A 617 24.87 23.77 8.39
N LEU A 618 26.12 24.04 7.96
CA LEU A 618 27.10 24.77 8.77
C LEU A 618 26.67 26.20 9.10
N GLY A 619 26.01 26.86 8.14
CA GLY A 619 25.44 28.20 8.34
C GLY A 619 24.05 28.23 8.97
N ARG A 620 23.55 27.12 9.53
CA ARG A 620 22.22 27.09 10.14
C ARG A 620 22.21 27.92 11.43
N PRO A 621 21.23 28.83 11.61
CA PRO A 621 21.10 29.59 12.84
C PRO A 621 20.94 28.67 14.05
N VAL A 622 21.73 28.92 15.09
CA VAL A 622 21.63 28.23 16.37
C VAL A 622 20.99 29.17 17.39
N HIS A 623 19.95 28.69 18.07
CA HIS A 623 19.29 29.42 19.14
C HIS A 623 19.25 28.59 20.41
N THR A 624 19.42 29.25 21.55
CA THR A 624 19.37 28.61 22.86
C THR A 624 18.25 29.20 23.70
N LEU A 625 17.63 28.36 24.51
CA LEU A 625 16.75 28.81 25.59
C LEU A 625 17.59 29.41 26.72
N THR A 626 17.12 30.49 27.32
CA THR A 626 17.65 30.99 28.61
C THR A 626 17.29 30.02 29.74
N ASP A 627 17.96 30.14 30.89
CA ASP A 627 17.68 29.27 32.04
C ASP A 627 16.23 29.43 32.54
N ASP A 628 15.69 30.65 32.54
CA ASP A 628 14.29 30.94 32.89
C ASP A 628 13.31 30.32 31.88
N GLU A 629 13.60 30.39 30.58
CA GLU A 629 12.78 29.76 29.54
C GLU A 629 12.77 28.24 29.67
N ARG A 630 13.90 27.63 30.06
CA ARG A 630 13.98 26.17 30.28
C ARG A 630 13.10 25.71 31.43
N ALA A 631 12.96 26.52 32.47
CA ALA A 631 12.19 26.19 33.67
C ALA A 631 10.66 26.34 33.49
N THR A 632 10.21 27.00 32.41
CA THR A 632 8.79 27.34 32.19
C THR A 632 8.22 26.64 30.95
N ASN A 633 6.90 26.60 30.85
CA ASN A 633 6.19 26.05 29.69
C ASN A 633 5.72 27.14 28.71
N ARG A 634 6.16 28.39 28.86
CA ARG A 634 5.68 29.56 28.13
C ARG A 634 6.85 30.43 27.67
N LEU A 635 6.89 30.77 26.38
CA LEU A 635 7.92 31.66 25.82
C LEU A 635 7.37 33.07 25.60
N THR A 636 7.58 33.95 26.57
CA THR A 636 7.06 35.34 26.54
C THR A 636 7.75 36.21 25.50
N ARG A 637 8.96 35.85 25.06
CA ARG A 637 9.73 36.66 24.09
C ARG A 637 9.08 36.83 22.70
N PHE A 638 8.13 35.95 22.37
CA PHE A 638 7.40 35.96 21.09
C PHE A 638 5.98 36.52 21.22
N GLU A 639 5.53 36.84 22.44
CA GLU A 639 4.20 37.38 22.67
C GLU A 639 4.12 38.86 22.25
N ASP A 640 2.90 39.30 21.93
CA ASP A 640 2.59 40.65 21.45
C ASP A 640 3.30 41.04 20.14
N ARG A 641 3.93 40.07 19.46
CA ARG A 641 4.46 40.21 18.11
C ARG A 641 3.34 40.03 17.10
N THR A 642 3.32 40.89 16.09
CA THR A 642 2.38 40.82 14.96
C THR A 642 3.02 40.08 13.79
N THR A 643 2.24 39.24 13.13
CA THR A 643 2.65 38.49 11.93
C THR A 643 1.51 38.47 10.91
N HIS A 644 1.84 38.34 9.63
CA HIS A 644 0.82 38.24 8.57
C HIS A 644 0.24 36.82 8.51
N PHE A 645 -1.06 36.66 8.27
CA PHE A 645 -1.71 35.34 8.19
C PHE A 645 -1.01 34.39 7.18
N GLY A 646 -0.46 34.95 6.11
CA GLY A 646 0.31 34.21 5.10
C GLY A 646 1.56 33.52 5.68
N THR A 647 2.24 34.15 6.65
CA THR A 647 3.37 33.55 7.37
C THR A 647 2.89 32.40 8.25
N CYS A 648 1.79 32.58 8.99
CA CYS A 648 1.15 31.51 9.77
C CYS A 648 0.74 30.31 8.90
N LEU A 649 0.16 30.55 7.72
CA LEU A 649 -0.15 29.50 6.76
C LEU A 649 1.14 28.83 6.22
N GLY A 650 2.18 29.63 5.98
CA GLY A 650 3.49 29.17 5.54
C GLY A 650 4.16 28.20 6.51
N MET A 651 3.92 28.33 7.82
CA MET A 651 4.41 27.41 8.85
C MET A 651 3.99 25.95 8.61
N THR A 652 2.88 25.71 7.90
CA THR A 652 2.46 24.34 7.55
C THR A 652 3.49 23.59 6.70
N SER A 653 4.28 24.30 5.91
CA SER A 653 5.40 23.72 5.15
C SER A 653 6.58 23.28 6.02
N ARG A 654 6.65 23.79 7.26
CA ARG A 654 7.64 23.46 8.31
C ARG A 654 7.12 22.42 9.30
N GLY A 655 5.96 21.81 9.04
CA GLY A 655 5.39 20.74 9.87
C GLY A 655 4.36 21.20 10.90
N TRP A 656 4.09 22.50 11.00
CA TRP A 656 3.03 23.04 11.84
C TRP A 656 1.64 22.69 11.28
N ARG A 657 0.65 22.61 12.16
CA ARG A 657 -0.74 22.33 11.80
C ARG A 657 -1.60 23.48 12.24
N LEU A 658 -2.52 23.89 11.38
CA LEU A 658 -3.56 24.83 11.78
C LEU A 658 -4.53 24.12 12.72
N GLY A 659 -5.04 24.86 13.70
CA GLY A 659 -6.05 24.38 14.64
C GLY A 659 -7.37 24.00 13.99
N ASP A 660 -8.23 23.44 14.84
CA ASP A 660 -9.58 23.12 14.44
C ASP A 660 -10.39 24.39 14.11
N ARG A 661 -11.39 24.23 13.25
CA ARG A 661 -12.28 25.33 12.86
C ARG A 661 -13.24 25.61 14.01
N GLU A 662 -13.15 26.79 14.60
CA GLU A 662 -14.05 27.24 15.66
C GLU A 662 -15.44 27.64 15.12
N ALA A 663 -16.39 27.83 16.05
CA ALA A 663 -17.66 28.48 15.73
C ALA A 663 -17.39 29.90 15.18
N GLY A 664 -17.90 30.19 13.98
CA GLY A 664 -17.57 31.41 13.24
C GLY A 664 -16.52 31.22 12.13
N GLY A 665 -15.96 30.01 11.96
CA GLY A 665 -15.12 29.70 10.80
C GLY A 665 -13.69 30.24 10.86
N VAL A 666 -13.21 30.60 12.06
CA VAL A 666 -11.86 31.12 12.30
C VAL A 666 -10.98 30.04 12.93
N ARG A 667 -9.67 30.10 12.68
CA ARG A 667 -8.65 29.28 13.34
C ARG A 667 -7.72 30.18 14.17
N ARG A 668 -7.67 29.97 15.48
CA ARG A 668 -6.89 30.81 16.42
C ARG A 668 -5.61 30.16 16.93
N GLU A 669 -5.24 29.02 16.38
CA GLU A 669 -4.05 28.31 16.82
C GLU A 669 -3.30 27.70 15.65
N ILE A 670 -1.97 27.64 15.80
CA ILE A 670 -1.10 26.76 15.04
C ILE A 670 -0.28 25.93 16.01
N SER A 671 -0.10 24.64 15.71
CA SER A 671 0.55 23.69 16.60
C SER A 671 1.62 22.87 15.90
N LEU A 672 2.76 22.69 16.57
CA LEU A 672 3.82 21.77 16.17
C LEU A 672 3.81 20.54 17.07
N PHE A 673 3.55 19.36 16.50
CA PHE A 673 3.58 18.09 17.23
C PHE A 673 4.97 17.49 17.16
N ILE A 674 5.54 17.17 18.33
CA ILE A 674 6.87 16.59 18.47
C ILE A 674 6.77 15.22 19.16
N PRO A 675 7.81 14.35 19.05
CA PRO A 675 7.80 13.03 19.69
C PRO A 675 7.54 13.08 21.20
N GLY A 676 7.00 11.98 21.74
CA GLY A 676 6.69 11.87 23.17
C GLY A 676 5.34 12.46 23.58
N ASP A 677 4.40 12.58 22.63
CA ASP A 677 3.06 13.14 22.84
C ASP A 677 3.10 14.56 23.40
N ARG A 678 3.96 15.41 22.82
CA ARG A 678 4.08 16.82 23.18
C ARG A 678 3.76 17.69 21.97
N HIS A 679 3.26 18.88 22.22
CA HIS A 679 3.05 19.86 21.17
C HIS A 679 3.27 21.28 21.65
N ILE A 680 3.74 22.13 20.75
CA ILE A 680 3.81 23.56 20.94
C ILE A 680 2.56 24.17 20.34
N MET A 681 1.87 25.01 21.08
CA MET A 681 0.72 25.77 20.60
C MET A 681 1.07 27.25 20.57
N VAL A 682 0.86 27.89 19.43
CA VAL A 682 0.90 29.34 19.26
C VAL A 682 -0.55 29.80 19.09
N GLN A 683 -1.03 30.62 20.04
CA GLN A 683 -2.35 31.25 19.92
C GLN A 683 -2.25 32.56 19.17
N LEU A 684 -3.18 32.77 18.25
CA LEU A 684 -3.33 33.94 17.41
C LEU A 684 -4.62 34.69 17.75
N ASP A 685 -4.57 36.01 17.71
CA ASP A 685 -5.73 36.90 17.77
C ASP A 685 -5.65 37.93 16.62
N PRO A 686 -6.74 38.20 15.87
CA PRO A 686 -8.11 37.70 16.05
C PRO A 686 -8.34 36.27 15.54
N GLY A 687 -7.36 35.67 14.85
CA GLY A 687 -7.43 34.36 14.19
C GLY A 687 -7.60 34.45 12.67
N ILE A 688 -7.31 33.35 11.97
CA ILE A 688 -7.33 33.26 10.50
C ILE A 688 -8.72 32.76 10.05
N SER A 689 -9.47 33.61 9.33
CA SER A 689 -10.77 33.24 8.73
C SER A 689 -10.57 32.19 7.62
N VAL A 690 -11.39 31.12 7.64
CA VAL A 690 -11.34 30.04 6.63
C VAL A 690 -12.05 30.45 5.33
N ILE A 691 -12.98 31.41 5.41
CA ILE A 691 -13.76 31.89 4.26
C ILE A 691 -12.98 32.97 3.53
N ASP A 692 -12.50 33.97 4.27
CA ASP A 692 -11.70 35.07 3.72
C ASP A 692 -10.51 35.39 4.65
N PRO A 693 -9.35 34.75 4.48
CA PRO A 693 -8.17 35.03 5.30
C PRO A 693 -7.71 36.49 5.29
N GLN A 694 -8.09 37.29 4.28
CA GLN A 694 -7.73 38.71 4.18
C GLN A 694 -8.57 39.60 5.09
N GLU A 695 -9.66 39.08 5.66
CA GLU A 695 -10.49 39.80 6.63
C GLU A 695 -9.68 40.23 7.86
N TYR A 696 -8.72 39.39 8.27
CA TYR A 696 -7.79 39.64 9.38
C TYR A 696 -6.35 39.36 8.93
N PRO A 697 -5.72 40.28 8.19
CA PRO A 697 -4.42 40.01 7.57
C PRO A 697 -3.30 39.94 8.61
N GLU A 698 -3.43 40.71 9.69
CA GLU A 698 -2.50 40.74 10.82
C GLU A 698 -3.00 39.86 11.97
N GLN A 699 -2.06 39.16 12.59
CA GLN A 699 -2.29 38.24 13.70
C GLN A 699 -1.30 38.55 14.81
N THR A 700 -1.81 38.78 16.01
CA THR A 700 -1.01 38.96 17.23
C THR A 700 -0.79 37.61 17.89
N ILE A 701 0.46 37.31 18.25
CA ILE A 701 0.78 36.12 19.03
C ILE A 701 0.44 36.38 20.50
N ILE A 702 -0.57 35.69 21.01
CA ILE A 702 -1.05 35.85 22.38
C ILE A 702 -0.25 35.02 23.38
N ARG A 703 0.10 33.79 22.98
CA ARG A 703 0.90 32.88 23.81
C ARG A 703 1.58 31.82 22.99
N VAL A 704 2.76 31.42 23.45
CA VAL A 704 3.50 30.26 22.95
C VAL A 704 3.73 29.30 24.11
N ILE A 705 3.08 28.14 24.08
CA ILE A 705 3.13 27.18 25.20
C ILE A 705 3.48 25.76 24.75
N LEU A 706 4.22 25.04 25.58
CA LEU A 706 4.50 23.61 25.42
C LEU A 706 3.58 22.79 26.34
N MET A 707 2.90 21.81 25.75
CA MET A 707 1.91 20.96 26.42
C MET A 707 2.12 19.47 26.09
N LYS A 708 1.56 18.60 26.93
CA LYS A 708 1.52 17.14 26.72
C LYS A 708 0.12 16.68 26.32
N GLY A 709 0.04 15.72 25.39
CA GLY A 709 -1.19 15.16 24.82
C GLY A 709 -1.69 15.93 23.61
N ARG A 710 -2.47 15.26 22.75
CA ARG A 710 -3.06 15.87 21.55
C ARG A 710 -4.11 16.95 21.86
N TYR A 711 -4.69 16.92 23.07
CA TYR A 711 -5.77 17.81 23.53
C TYR A 711 -5.74 18.09 25.05
N SER A 712 -4.71 17.66 25.80
CA SER A 712 -4.63 17.87 27.26
C SER A 712 -3.73 19.05 27.62
N GLY A 713 -4.16 19.85 28.60
CA GLY A 713 -3.50 21.08 29.06
C GLY A 713 -2.47 20.87 30.17
N GLU A 714 -1.77 19.73 30.20
CA GLU A 714 -0.68 19.55 31.16
C GLU A 714 0.55 20.31 30.66
N ALA A 715 0.90 21.36 31.40
CA ALA A 715 2.05 22.22 31.14
C ALA A 715 3.35 21.40 31.19
N HIS A 716 4.22 21.59 30.20
CA HIS A 716 5.52 20.93 30.17
C HIS A 716 6.63 21.95 29.97
N PRO A 717 7.70 21.94 30.78
CA PRO A 717 8.79 22.91 30.63
C PRO A 717 9.55 22.71 29.31
N PHE A 718 9.98 23.82 28.69
CA PHE A 718 10.75 23.81 27.45
C PHE A 718 12.15 23.17 27.62
N GLY A 719 12.70 23.17 28.83
CA GLY A 719 13.96 22.50 29.16
C GLY A 719 13.93 20.98 28.97
N ALA A 720 12.74 20.37 28.84
CA ALA A 720 12.61 18.95 28.54
C ALA A 720 12.73 18.59 27.05
N LEU A 721 12.84 19.60 26.18
CA LEU A 721 13.12 19.40 24.77
C LEU A 721 14.61 19.10 24.58
N GLY A 722 14.94 18.23 23.63
CA GLY A 722 16.32 18.07 23.17
C GLY A 722 16.86 19.41 22.64
N PRO A 723 18.16 19.70 22.78
CA PRO A 723 18.71 21.01 22.47
C PRO A 723 18.56 21.39 20.99
N VAL A 724 18.67 20.43 20.07
CA VAL A 724 18.39 20.65 18.64
C VAL A 724 16.93 20.98 18.42
N THR A 725 16.00 20.21 18.98
CA THR A 725 14.56 20.49 18.86
C THR A 725 14.18 21.86 19.41
N ALA A 726 14.81 22.28 20.52
CA ALA A 726 14.62 23.62 21.06
C ALA A 726 15.16 24.69 20.10
N SER A 727 16.39 24.55 19.59
CA SER A 727 16.97 25.49 18.62
C SER A 727 16.08 25.66 17.38
N GLU A 728 15.64 24.54 16.80
CA GLU A 728 14.78 24.52 15.60
C GLU A 728 13.41 25.16 15.84
N LEU A 729 12.79 24.85 16.98
CA LEU A 729 11.56 25.50 17.39
C LEU A 729 11.74 27.02 17.48
N LEU A 730 12.84 27.47 18.10
CA LEU A 730 13.15 28.88 18.24
C LEU A 730 13.40 29.54 16.87
N THR A 731 14.05 28.85 15.93
CA THR A 731 14.21 29.32 14.54
C THR A 731 12.85 29.53 13.87
N ASP A 732 11.96 28.56 14.00
CA ASP A 732 10.61 28.61 13.43
C ASP A 732 9.77 29.74 14.03
N LEU A 733 9.84 29.94 15.35
CA LEU A 733 9.15 31.03 16.03
C LEU A 733 9.76 32.40 15.68
N THR A 734 11.09 32.50 15.57
CA THR A 734 11.75 33.72 15.10
C THR A 734 11.31 34.06 13.68
N HIS A 735 11.20 33.08 12.79
CA HIS A 735 10.67 33.28 11.44
C HIS A 735 9.20 33.73 11.43
N LEU A 736 8.38 33.19 12.35
CA LEU A 736 6.99 33.59 12.48
C LEU A 736 6.85 35.07 12.89
N THR A 737 7.81 35.60 13.65
CA THR A 737 7.82 36.96 14.19
C THR A 737 8.78 37.94 13.49
N ALA A 738 9.41 37.50 12.41
CA ALA A 738 10.32 38.31 11.58
C ALA A 738 9.52 39.14 10.58
#